data_AF-A0A327P118-F1
#
_entry.id   AF-A0A327P118-F1
#
_cell.length_a   1.000
_cell.length_b   1.000
_cell.length_c   1.000
_cell.angle_alpha   90.00
_cell.angle_beta   90.00
_cell.angle_gamma   90.00
#
_symmetry.space_group_name_H-M   'P 1'
#
loop_
_entity.id
_entity.type
_entity.pdbx_description
1 polymer ?
#
loop_
_entity_poly.entity_id
_entity_poly.type
_entity_poly.pdbx_seq_one_letter_code
_entity_poly.pdbx_strand_id
1 'polypeptide(L)'
;MLQYILILFFTLSTFLNQQKAENIKGNLFAKERTRVIQLADEYSKEKPITVTAESSPRSAGEIHDFYSEGDYWWPDPENPDGPYIQRDGLTNPENFTAHREAMIRFSQISGALASAYLVTKDDKYVTALAPHLKAWFIDEDTKMNPNLLYAQAIKGKVTGRGIGIIDTIQLMEVAKAIEAVEDSGVISRSDIQLMKNWFAEYLTWMTTHPYGIDERDHGNNHSVCWAMQAAVFAKLVGNQEVLDYCKEMYKTVLLPDQMAEDGSFPLELKRTKPYGYSLFTLDAMATLCQVYAEDEENLFSYQSPTGKSLAKGISFLFPYVENKNTWPYQKDVMYWDKWPVRHSFLLFGGMAYQNEKYLALWNTLEADFDTPEVIRNMPVRFPLLWLSDQEKASIGNSTLTTAASTKIIAAGLVKYSDFGATGDGKTDDIVAISATHEFANKHKLKVKADDDATYYISGKDQPVIIKTDTDFGQAKFIIDDREVENRTASVFLVSSGLKHFKPEGISSLKRNKQKIDISLPSPSLITVTNSNKMKYIRYGLNQNNGAPQTDIFLVDKDGNIDSNAPIIWDFDEITDIAVLPIDEKLLTITGGHFTTIANQEESKYNYYSRNISIQRSNVMIDSLEHRIIGEGDHGAPYNGFINISKAAFVTVKNTILTGHKTFSTIGAAGKPVTMGTYDIIVNRSLNVSFINCKQTNDIDDSTYWGIMGSNYSKNLLFDKCTLSRFDAHMGVANATIRNSKLGHMGINAIGTGTFTVENSEIRGRSLINLRSDYGSTWEGKLIIRDCTFIPNGGKSYSASLINGYNSGQHDFGYTCYMPEQIIVENLKIDDSNHPEDYQGPAIFGNFNSERIDETYQEKFPYVLTKEVTLKNVTTSSGNELRVSDNDWMFKNVKVNRK
;
A
#
# COMPACT_ATOMS: atom_id res chain seq x y z
N MET A 1 39.04 -18.91 -4.36
CA MET A 1 38.32 -19.29 -3.10
C MET A 1 38.40 -18.18 -2.05
N LEU A 2 39.60 -17.67 -1.71
CA LEU A 2 39.77 -16.55 -0.74
C LEU A 2 39.02 -15.26 -1.14
N GLN A 3 39.01 -14.91 -2.43
CA GLN A 3 38.36 -13.71 -2.95
C GLN A 3 36.81 -13.79 -2.93
N TYR A 4 36.26 -15.00 -3.05
CA TYR A 4 34.82 -15.26 -2.92
C TYR A 4 34.36 -15.23 -1.45
N ILE A 5 35.21 -15.68 -0.51
CA ILE A 5 34.93 -15.62 0.93
C ILE A 5 34.93 -14.16 1.42
N LEU A 6 35.82 -13.30 0.91
CA LEU A 6 35.86 -11.87 1.23
C LEU A 6 34.62 -11.11 0.73
N ILE A 7 34.12 -11.44 -0.48
CA ILE A 7 32.89 -10.84 -1.03
C ILE A 7 31.65 -11.34 -0.27
N LEU A 8 31.62 -12.61 0.14
CA LEU A 8 30.55 -13.16 0.98
C LEU A 8 30.52 -12.52 2.39
N PHE A 9 31.70 -12.26 2.98
CA PHE A 9 31.80 -11.58 4.28
C PHE A 9 31.40 -10.10 4.20
N PHE A 10 31.75 -9.40 3.12
CA PHE A 10 31.33 -8.01 2.90
C PHE A 10 29.83 -7.87 2.60
N THR A 11 29.22 -8.85 1.94
CA THR A 11 27.78 -8.87 1.66
C THR A 11 26.94 -9.31 2.86
N LEU A 12 27.46 -10.21 3.71
CA LEU A 12 26.82 -10.56 4.99
C LEU A 12 26.91 -9.41 6.01
N SER A 13 28.05 -8.69 6.06
CA SER A 13 28.22 -7.57 6.99
C SER A 13 27.37 -6.35 6.63
N THR A 14 27.17 -6.09 5.34
CA THR A 14 26.25 -5.04 4.88
C THR A 14 24.78 -5.42 5.11
N PHE A 15 24.40 -6.69 4.90
CA PHE A 15 23.05 -7.17 5.23
C PHE A 15 22.76 -7.12 6.73
N LEU A 16 23.73 -7.51 7.57
CA LEU A 16 23.61 -7.45 9.03
C LEU A 16 23.58 -6.01 9.55
N ASN A 17 24.37 -5.10 8.98
CA ASN A 17 24.31 -3.67 9.34
C ASN A 17 23.02 -3.00 8.88
N GLN A 18 22.46 -3.39 7.73
CA GLN A 18 21.17 -2.88 7.25
C GLN A 18 20.00 -3.41 8.10
N GLN A 19 20.03 -4.69 8.50
CA GLN A 19 19.08 -5.27 9.45
C GLN A 19 19.18 -4.65 10.84
N LYS A 20 20.40 -4.30 11.29
CA LYS A 20 20.65 -3.64 12.58
C LYS A 20 20.20 -2.18 12.57
N ALA A 21 20.45 -1.44 11.48
CA ALA A 21 19.96 -0.08 11.28
C ALA A 21 18.42 -0.01 11.22
N GLU A 22 17.76 -0.97 10.57
CA GLU A 22 16.29 -1.07 10.57
C GLU A 22 15.72 -1.52 11.93
N ASN A 23 16.40 -2.41 12.68
CA ASN A 23 15.99 -2.79 14.04
C ASN A 23 16.19 -1.66 15.05
N ILE A 24 17.19 -0.79 14.86
CA ILE A 24 17.42 0.38 15.71
C ILE A 24 16.33 1.44 15.47
N LYS A 25 15.94 1.70 14.21
CA LYS A 25 14.90 2.71 13.90
C LYS A 25 13.53 2.37 14.51
N GLY A 26 13.11 1.10 14.48
CA GLY A 26 11.84 0.66 15.09
C GLY A 26 11.80 0.73 16.63
N ASN A 27 12.96 0.78 17.31
CA ASN A 27 13.08 0.93 18.77
C ASN A 27 13.41 2.38 19.19
N LEU A 28 14.02 3.17 18.30
CA LEU A 28 14.51 4.53 18.57
C LEU A 28 13.44 5.45 19.17
N PHE A 29 12.22 5.42 18.62
CA PHE A 29 11.13 6.31 19.06
C PHE A 29 10.14 5.67 20.04
N ALA A 30 10.39 4.45 20.54
CA ALA A 30 9.43 3.76 21.41
C ALA A 30 9.19 4.50 22.74
N LYS A 31 10.25 5.05 23.35
CA LYS A 31 10.14 5.90 24.55
C LYS A 31 9.37 7.18 24.25
N GLU A 32 9.67 7.80 23.12
CA GLU A 32 9.04 9.05 22.72
C GLU A 32 7.54 8.87 22.44
N ARG A 33 7.16 7.79 21.75
CA ARG A 33 5.76 7.42 21.53
C ARG A 33 4.97 7.32 22.85
N THR A 34 5.54 6.67 23.86
CA THR A 34 4.92 6.54 25.17
C THR A 34 4.77 7.89 25.86
N ARG A 35 5.84 8.69 25.83
CA ARG A 35 5.90 10.02 26.42
C ARG A 35 4.87 10.98 25.83
N VAL A 36 4.77 11.06 24.50
CA VAL A 36 3.86 12.02 23.85
C VAL A 36 2.39 11.66 24.08
N ILE A 37 2.04 10.38 24.17
CA ILE A 37 0.68 9.95 24.51
C ILE A 37 0.35 10.34 25.96
N GLN A 38 1.26 10.10 26.90
CA GLN A 38 1.07 10.49 28.30
C GLN A 38 0.87 12.01 28.44
N LEU A 39 1.75 12.81 27.80
CA LEU A 39 1.66 14.27 27.81
C LEU A 39 0.38 14.77 27.12
N ALA A 40 -0.03 14.13 26.02
CA ALA A 40 -1.27 14.48 25.33
C ALA A 40 -2.52 14.18 26.18
N ASP A 41 -2.53 13.07 26.92
CA ASP A 41 -3.64 12.74 27.83
C ASP A 41 -3.71 13.69 29.04
N GLU A 42 -2.58 14.28 29.45
CA GLU A 42 -2.53 15.36 30.43
C GLU A 42 -3.01 16.69 29.82
N TYR A 43 -2.36 17.13 28.74
CA TYR A 43 -2.61 18.42 28.11
C TYR A 43 -3.95 18.53 27.40
N SER A 44 -4.61 17.42 27.05
CA SER A 44 -5.96 17.44 26.48
C SER A 44 -7.03 18.05 27.40
N LYS A 45 -6.72 18.22 28.69
CA LYS A 45 -7.60 18.82 29.71
C LYS A 45 -7.34 20.31 29.94
N GLU A 46 -6.26 20.82 29.36
CA GLU A 46 -5.82 22.19 29.55
C GLU A 46 -6.71 23.17 28.76
N LYS A 47 -6.84 24.39 29.28
CA LYS A 47 -7.56 25.47 28.58
C LYS A 47 -6.60 26.38 27.80
N PRO A 48 -7.06 27.03 26.72
CA PRO A 48 -6.27 28.05 26.04
C PRO A 48 -5.89 29.21 26.97
N ILE A 49 -4.63 29.64 26.90
CA ILE A 49 -4.07 30.82 27.58
C ILE A 49 -3.16 31.50 26.56
N THR A 50 -3.34 32.80 26.36
CA THR A 50 -2.58 33.60 25.37
C THR A 50 -2.00 34.86 26.01
N VAL A 51 -1.40 35.74 25.21
CA VAL A 51 -0.80 37.00 25.66
C VAL A 51 -1.80 37.96 26.34
N THR A 52 -3.11 37.82 26.09
CA THR A 52 -4.12 38.69 26.69
C THR A 52 -4.49 38.30 28.12
N ALA A 53 -3.98 37.16 28.63
CA ALA A 53 -4.33 36.64 29.94
C ALA A 53 -3.66 37.40 31.10
N GLU A 54 -2.50 38.00 30.86
CA GLU A 54 -1.71 38.73 31.85
C GLU A 54 -1.20 40.04 31.25
N SER A 55 -0.84 41.01 32.08
CA SER A 55 -0.22 42.26 31.60
C SER A 55 0.79 42.78 32.60
N SER A 56 1.77 43.54 32.11
CA SER A 56 2.75 44.22 32.96
C SER A 56 2.53 45.72 32.92
N PRO A 57 2.51 46.43 34.07
CA PRO A 57 2.50 47.89 34.08
C PRO A 57 3.79 48.50 33.50
N ARG A 58 4.83 47.68 33.25
CA ARG A 58 6.07 48.08 32.60
C ARG A 58 6.04 47.89 31.08
N SER A 59 4.98 47.28 30.54
CA SER A 59 4.78 47.15 29.09
C SER A 59 4.38 48.49 28.48
N ALA A 60 4.90 48.77 27.29
CA ALA A 60 4.46 49.88 26.44
C ALA A 60 3.54 49.42 25.29
N GLY A 61 3.23 48.12 25.25
CA GLY A 61 2.33 47.52 24.26
C GLY A 61 0.90 47.38 24.77
N GLU A 62 -0.01 47.10 23.84
CA GLU A 62 -1.41 46.84 24.11
C GLU A 62 -1.64 45.38 24.52
N ILE A 63 -2.89 45.02 24.87
CA ILE A 63 -3.23 43.70 25.43
C ILE A 63 -2.90 42.51 24.49
N HIS A 64 -2.86 42.74 23.18
CA HIS A 64 -2.54 41.71 22.17
C HIS A 64 -1.03 41.62 21.85
N ASP A 65 -0.20 42.50 22.43
CA ASP A 65 1.22 42.54 22.14
C ASP A 65 2.03 41.66 23.08
N PHE A 66 3.01 40.95 22.53
CA PHE A 66 3.93 40.16 23.33
C PHE A 66 4.93 41.08 24.06
N TYR A 67 5.03 40.90 25.39
CA TYR A 67 5.94 41.65 26.25
C TYR A 67 6.81 40.70 27.06
N SER A 68 8.11 40.99 27.11
CA SER A 68 9.06 40.31 27.98
C SER A 68 10.17 41.27 28.38
N GLU A 69 10.90 40.95 29.45
CA GLU A 69 12.05 41.73 29.90
C GLU A 69 13.37 41.01 29.61
N GLY A 70 14.44 41.78 29.38
CA GLY A 70 15.75 41.22 29.13
C GLY A 70 16.28 40.46 30.36
N ASP A 71 16.60 39.18 30.20
CA ASP A 71 16.89 38.26 31.32
C ASP A 71 17.99 38.73 32.26
N TYR A 72 19.03 39.37 31.70
CA TYR A 72 20.26 39.70 32.42
C TYR A 72 20.31 41.17 32.85
N TRP A 73 19.18 41.85 32.91
CA TRP A 73 19.11 43.27 33.29
C TRP A 73 18.55 43.40 34.70
N TRP A 74 19.31 44.05 35.58
CA TRP A 74 19.02 44.17 37.01
C TRP A 74 18.91 45.64 37.42
N PRO A 75 18.15 45.95 38.48
CA PRO A 75 18.22 47.25 39.13
C PRO A 75 19.67 47.57 39.50
N ASP A 76 20.09 48.80 39.22
CA ASP A 76 21.39 49.29 39.67
C ASP A 76 21.35 49.51 41.19
N PRO A 77 22.18 48.81 42.00
CA PRO A 77 22.23 49.03 43.44
C PRO A 77 22.60 50.47 43.82
N GLU A 78 23.34 51.17 42.95
CA GLU A 78 23.77 52.55 43.17
C GLU A 78 22.69 53.57 42.76
N ASN A 79 21.76 53.17 41.88
CA ASN A 79 20.62 53.98 41.46
C ASN A 79 19.39 53.09 41.16
N PRO A 80 18.63 52.66 42.17
CA PRO A 80 17.52 51.70 41.99
C PRO A 80 16.39 52.17 41.06
N ASP A 81 16.22 53.48 40.91
CA ASP A 81 15.24 54.09 40.02
C ASP A 81 15.78 54.35 38.60
N GLY A 82 17.09 54.19 38.41
CA GLY A 82 17.78 54.40 37.15
C GLY A 82 17.62 53.26 36.13
N PRO A 83 18.25 53.39 34.95
CA PRO A 83 18.28 52.34 33.95
C PRO A 83 18.92 51.05 34.49
N TYR A 84 18.37 49.90 34.13
CA TYR A 84 18.94 48.62 34.55
C TYR A 84 20.36 48.41 34.00
N ILE A 85 21.15 47.63 34.73
CA ILE A 85 22.52 47.24 34.40
C ILE A 85 22.59 45.75 34.02
N GLN A 86 23.50 45.42 33.10
CA GLN A 86 23.63 44.05 32.60
C GLN A 86 24.49 43.19 33.52
N ARG A 87 24.04 41.96 33.81
CA ARG A 87 24.78 40.92 34.55
C ARG A 87 24.67 39.61 33.77
N ASP A 88 25.60 39.38 32.84
CA ASP A 88 25.56 38.23 31.94
C ASP A 88 25.40 36.91 32.69
N GLY A 89 24.50 36.05 32.20
CA GLY A 89 24.23 34.73 32.77
C GLY A 89 23.41 34.73 34.07
N LEU A 90 23.17 35.87 34.71
CA LEU A 90 22.39 35.97 35.94
C LEU A 90 20.97 36.44 35.62
N THR A 91 20.02 35.51 35.59
CA THR A 91 18.62 35.81 35.29
C THR A 91 17.98 36.59 36.45
N ASN A 92 17.39 37.76 36.16
CA ASN A 92 16.63 38.52 37.15
C ASN A 92 15.29 37.80 37.45
N PRO A 93 15.06 37.32 38.69
CA PRO A 93 13.83 36.62 39.05
C PRO A 93 12.59 37.54 39.06
N GLU A 94 12.78 38.86 39.10
CA GLU A 94 11.68 39.85 39.12
C GLU A 94 11.21 40.26 37.72
N ASN A 95 11.76 39.64 36.68
CA ASN A 95 11.33 39.88 35.30
C ASN A 95 9.89 39.40 35.08
N PHE A 96 9.15 40.15 34.26
CA PHE A 96 7.87 39.69 33.76
C PHE A 96 8.09 38.56 32.73
N THR A 97 7.58 37.36 33.06
CA THR A 97 7.74 36.15 32.24
C THR A 97 6.43 35.58 31.72
N ALA A 98 5.27 36.11 32.12
CA ALA A 98 3.97 35.48 31.88
C ALA A 98 3.66 35.22 30.39
N HIS A 99 3.96 36.16 29.48
CA HIS A 99 3.72 35.93 28.04
C HIS A 99 4.64 34.84 27.48
N ARG A 100 5.91 34.81 27.93
CA ARG A 100 6.87 33.77 27.55
C ARG A 100 6.42 32.40 28.06
N GLU A 101 5.96 32.33 29.31
CA GLU A 101 5.41 31.10 29.91
C GLU A 101 4.16 30.62 29.18
N ALA A 102 3.25 31.53 28.81
CA ALA A 102 2.07 31.20 28.00
C ALA A 102 2.47 30.60 26.64
N MET A 103 3.48 31.17 25.97
CA MET A 103 3.97 30.68 24.68
C MET A 103 4.68 29.32 24.79
N ILE A 104 5.52 29.13 25.83
CA ILE A 104 6.15 27.85 26.12
C ILE A 104 5.08 26.78 26.37
N ARG A 105 4.09 27.07 27.21
CA ARG A 105 2.96 26.17 27.49
C ARG A 105 2.19 25.84 26.22
N PHE A 106 1.89 26.84 25.39
CA PHE A 106 1.22 26.63 24.12
C PHE A 106 2.01 25.72 23.17
N SER A 107 3.33 25.92 23.09
CA SER A 107 4.22 25.04 22.33
C SER A 107 4.23 23.60 22.87
N GLN A 108 4.23 23.40 24.19
CA GLN A 108 4.22 22.06 24.78
C GLN A 108 2.92 21.32 24.52
N ILE A 109 1.78 22.00 24.67
CA ILE A 109 0.45 21.46 24.37
C ILE A 109 0.35 21.09 22.88
N SER A 110 0.76 22.02 22.00
CA SER A 110 0.72 21.80 20.54
C SER A 110 1.62 20.64 20.13
N GLY A 111 2.86 20.62 20.65
CA GLY A 111 3.83 19.57 20.39
C GLY A 111 3.34 18.19 20.80
N ALA A 112 2.80 18.06 22.01
CA ALA A 112 2.31 16.80 22.55
C ALA A 112 1.08 16.28 21.82
N LEU A 113 0.05 17.11 21.66
CA LEU A 113 -1.22 16.71 21.03
C LEU A 113 -1.01 16.33 19.56
N ALA A 114 -0.26 17.14 18.80
CA ALA A 114 0.03 16.82 17.40
C ALA A 114 0.92 15.56 17.27
N SER A 115 1.91 15.38 18.15
CA SER A 115 2.73 14.16 18.15
C SER A 115 1.91 12.92 18.49
N ALA A 116 1.00 13.01 19.46
CA ALA A 116 0.09 11.92 19.80
C ALA A 116 -0.83 11.58 18.62
N TYR A 117 -1.36 12.58 17.92
CA TYR A 117 -2.10 12.37 16.67
C TYR A 117 -1.23 11.66 15.61
N LEU A 118 0.04 12.05 15.41
CA LEU A 118 0.91 11.37 14.45
C LEU A 118 1.08 9.87 14.74
N VAL A 119 1.20 9.48 16.00
CA VAL A 119 1.50 8.08 16.40
C VAL A 119 0.26 7.22 16.69
N THR A 120 -0.92 7.83 16.78
CA THR A 120 -2.19 7.12 17.07
C THR A 120 -3.23 7.27 15.97
N LYS A 121 -3.16 8.36 15.18
CA LYS A 121 -4.19 8.80 14.23
C LYS A 121 -5.58 8.98 14.87
N ASP A 122 -5.61 9.31 16.17
CA ASP A 122 -6.84 9.55 16.94
C ASP A 122 -7.20 11.05 16.94
N ASP A 123 -8.31 11.38 16.29
CA ASP A 123 -8.82 12.74 16.12
C ASP A 123 -9.14 13.45 17.45
N LYS A 124 -9.25 12.73 18.57
CA LYS A 124 -9.45 13.36 19.89
C LYS A 124 -8.32 14.34 20.23
N TYR A 125 -7.10 14.05 19.80
CA TYR A 125 -5.94 14.89 20.08
C TYR A 125 -5.99 16.19 19.26
N VAL A 126 -6.44 16.11 18.00
CA VAL A 126 -6.65 17.30 17.18
C VAL A 126 -7.83 18.13 17.69
N THR A 127 -8.89 17.46 18.14
CA THR A 127 -10.07 18.11 18.75
C THR A 127 -9.67 18.90 20.00
N ALA A 128 -8.78 18.34 20.83
CA ALA A 128 -8.24 19.03 22.00
C ALA A 128 -7.28 20.17 21.64
N LEU A 129 -6.54 20.06 20.53
CA LEU A 129 -5.58 21.08 20.10
C LEU A 129 -6.26 22.31 19.48
N ALA A 130 -7.36 22.12 18.74
CA ALA A 130 -8.01 23.16 17.96
C ALA A 130 -8.33 24.46 18.74
N PRO A 131 -8.87 24.42 19.98
CA PRO A 131 -9.14 25.63 20.75
C PRO A 131 -7.90 26.44 21.10
N HIS A 132 -6.74 25.81 21.30
CA HIS A 132 -5.50 26.51 21.60
C HIS A 132 -4.97 27.27 20.38
N LEU A 133 -5.01 26.64 19.21
CA LEU A 133 -4.60 27.27 17.96
C LEU A 133 -5.51 28.45 17.61
N LYS A 134 -6.84 28.28 17.75
CA LYS A 134 -7.82 29.35 17.48
C LYS A 134 -7.62 30.54 18.41
N ALA A 135 -7.47 30.30 19.71
CA ALA A 135 -7.27 31.36 20.69
C ALA A 135 -6.02 32.21 20.38
N TRP A 136 -4.92 31.56 19.97
CA TRP A 136 -3.65 32.26 19.73
C TRP A 136 -3.63 33.06 18.43
N PHE A 137 -4.26 32.54 17.36
CA PHE A 137 -4.08 33.06 16.01
C PHE A 137 -5.32 33.74 15.40
N ILE A 138 -6.53 33.39 15.85
CA ILE A 138 -7.78 33.73 15.14
C ILE A 138 -8.72 34.54 16.03
N ASP A 139 -8.96 34.08 17.26
CA ASP A 139 -10.02 34.64 18.10
C ASP A 139 -9.66 36.09 18.49
N GLU A 140 -10.49 37.05 18.07
CA GLU A 140 -10.21 38.49 18.20
C GLU A 140 -9.97 38.94 19.64
N ASP A 141 -10.60 38.30 20.62
CA ASP A 141 -10.44 38.65 22.04
C ASP A 141 -9.12 38.14 22.65
N THR A 142 -8.44 37.19 22.01
CA THR A 142 -7.30 36.48 22.60
C THR A 142 -6.06 36.37 21.71
N LYS A 143 -6.17 36.67 20.41
CA LYS A 143 -5.07 36.49 19.47
C LYS A 143 -3.84 37.34 19.86
N MET A 144 -2.65 36.83 19.57
CA MET A 144 -1.42 37.60 19.67
C MET A 144 -1.21 38.40 18.37
N ASN A 145 -0.71 39.62 18.44
CA ASN A 145 -0.30 40.35 17.23
C ASN A 145 0.97 39.72 16.62
N PRO A 146 1.09 39.61 15.28
CA PRO A 146 2.22 38.97 14.61
C PRO A 146 3.47 39.87 14.56
N ASN A 147 3.93 40.36 15.71
CA ASN A 147 5.15 41.16 15.85
C ASN A 147 5.71 41.09 17.29
N LEU A 148 7.00 41.42 17.46
CA LEU A 148 7.70 41.45 18.75
C LEU A 148 8.22 42.85 19.09
N LEU A 149 7.37 43.88 19.01
CA LEU A 149 7.77 45.27 19.27
C LEU A 149 8.18 45.54 20.73
N TYR A 150 7.71 44.74 21.68
CA TYR A 150 7.94 44.95 23.11
C TYR A 150 8.66 43.79 23.81
N ALA A 151 9.35 42.96 23.02
CA ALA A 151 10.11 41.82 23.53
C ALA A 151 11.47 42.25 24.10
N GLN A 152 11.85 41.63 25.21
CA GLN A 152 13.07 41.90 25.98
C GLN A 152 13.34 43.38 26.26
N ALA A 153 12.31 44.10 26.71
CA ALA A 153 12.41 45.46 27.20
C ALA A 153 13.47 45.58 28.31
N ILE A 154 14.05 46.77 28.45
CA ILE A 154 14.99 47.09 29.53
C ILE A 154 14.51 48.36 30.19
N LYS A 155 14.14 48.26 31.48
CA LYS A 155 13.69 49.41 32.27
C LYS A 155 14.69 50.56 32.17
N GLY A 156 14.18 51.73 31.79
CA GLY A 156 14.96 52.97 31.64
C GLY A 156 15.86 53.03 30.40
N LYS A 157 15.76 52.08 29.46
CA LYS A 157 16.55 52.11 28.21
C LYS A 157 15.72 51.96 26.94
N VAL A 158 14.97 50.86 26.81
CA VAL A 158 14.22 50.52 25.59
C VAL A 158 12.95 49.75 25.94
N THR A 159 11.90 49.95 25.15
CA THR A 159 10.60 49.27 25.30
C THR A 159 10.55 47.90 24.62
N GLY A 160 11.51 47.60 23.74
CA GLY A 160 11.72 46.33 23.05
C GLY A 160 13.00 46.38 22.20
N ARG A 161 13.44 45.25 21.64
CA ARG A 161 14.68 45.15 20.84
C ARG A 161 14.77 43.84 20.04
N GLY A 162 15.65 43.80 19.03
CA GLY A 162 15.85 42.65 18.12
C GLY A 162 16.10 41.32 18.83
N ILE A 163 17.00 41.33 19.82
CA ILE A 163 17.34 40.20 20.73
C ILE A 163 16.11 39.50 21.32
N GLY A 164 14.97 40.19 21.43
CA GLY A 164 13.72 39.62 21.90
C GLY A 164 13.09 38.58 20.97
N ILE A 165 13.45 38.54 19.68
CA ILE A 165 12.91 37.58 18.70
C ILE A 165 13.25 36.13 19.06
N ILE A 166 14.30 35.91 19.84
CA ILE A 166 14.61 34.59 20.38
C ILE A 166 13.50 34.01 21.27
N ASP A 167 12.61 34.85 21.83
CA ASP A 167 11.49 34.37 22.64
C ASP A 167 10.47 33.56 21.82
N THR A 168 10.38 33.78 20.50
CA THR A 168 9.44 33.05 19.62
C THR A 168 9.93 31.73 19.08
N ILE A 169 11.12 31.24 19.47
CA ILE A 169 11.57 29.90 19.02
C ILE A 169 10.56 28.80 19.40
N GLN A 170 9.74 29.05 20.42
CA GLN A 170 8.66 28.16 20.85
C GLN A 170 7.58 27.98 19.77
N LEU A 171 7.33 28.98 18.93
CA LEU A 171 6.31 28.91 17.88
C LEU A 171 6.70 27.95 16.74
N MET A 172 7.95 27.50 16.65
CA MET A 172 8.36 26.53 15.63
C MET A 172 7.66 25.18 15.81
N GLU A 173 7.54 24.67 17.05
CA GLU A 173 6.80 23.43 17.28
C GLU A 173 5.30 23.60 17.06
N VAL A 174 4.77 24.80 17.27
CA VAL A 174 3.38 25.13 16.93
C VAL A 174 3.18 25.10 15.42
N ALA A 175 4.09 25.70 14.65
CA ALA A 175 4.09 25.63 13.19
C ALA A 175 4.12 24.17 12.71
N LYS A 176 5.01 23.35 13.30
CA LYS A 176 5.06 21.91 13.01
C LYS A 176 3.81 21.14 13.44
N ALA A 177 3.17 21.54 14.53
CA ALA A 177 1.91 20.95 14.96
C ALA A 177 0.78 21.25 13.96
N ILE A 178 0.72 22.46 13.41
CA ILE A 178 -0.23 22.85 12.35
C ILE A 178 -0.01 21.98 11.10
N GLU A 179 1.24 21.85 10.62
CA GLU A 179 1.58 20.94 9.50
C GLU A 179 1.12 19.50 9.78
N ALA A 180 1.29 19.01 11.01
CA ALA A 180 0.96 17.63 11.35
C ALA A 180 -0.55 17.33 11.37
N VAL A 181 -1.41 18.34 11.59
CA VAL A 181 -2.86 18.14 11.79
C VAL A 181 -3.72 18.76 10.70
N GLU A 182 -3.14 19.48 9.73
CA GLU A 182 -3.91 20.21 8.70
C GLU A 182 -4.81 19.30 7.83
N ASP A 183 -4.39 18.05 7.62
CA ASP A 183 -5.14 17.06 6.84
C ASP A 183 -6.08 16.19 7.68
N SER A 184 -6.21 16.44 8.99
CA SER A 184 -7.11 15.66 9.87
C SER A 184 -8.60 15.80 9.54
N GLY A 185 -8.99 16.91 8.90
CA GLY A 185 -10.41 17.25 8.69
C GLY A 185 -11.14 17.75 9.94
N VAL A 186 -10.52 17.72 11.12
CA VAL A 186 -11.11 18.22 12.39
C VAL A 186 -11.07 19.75 12.45
N ILE A 187 -9.94 20.35 12.06
CA ILE A 187 -9.81 21.82 11.93
C ILE A 187 -10.19 22.19 10.50
N SER A 188 -11.04 23.20 10.34
CA SER A 188 -11.48 23.62 9.01
C SER A 188 -10.29 24.15 8.20
N ARG A 189 -10.27 23.89 6.88
CA ARG A 189 -9.23 24.43 5.98
C ARG A 189 -9.14 25.95 6.04
N SER A 190 -10.26 26.64 6.26
CA SER A 190 -10.28 28.09 6.46
C SER A 190 -9.55 28.51 7.74
N ASP A 191 -9.75 27.80 8.85
CA ASP A 191 -9.04 28.10 10.10
C ASP A 191 -7.54 27.83 9.97
N ILE A 192 -7.15 26.70 9.35
CA ILE A 192 -5.73 26.41 9.05
C ILE A 192 -5.12 27.54 8.22
N GLN A 193 -5.83 28.03 7.20
CA GLN A 193 -5.34 29.12 6.37
C GLN A 193 -5.17 30.42 7.16
N LEU A 194 -6.08 30.75 8.08
CA LEU A 194 -5.93 31.92 8.96
C LEU A 194 -4.70 31.81 9.87
N MET A 195 -4.43 30.61 10.41
CA MET A 195 -3.21 30.37 11.19
C MET A 195 -1.95 30.55 10.33
N LYS A 196 -1.94 30.02 9.10
CA LYS A 196 -0.81 30.22 8.16
C LYS A 196 -0.63 31.69 7.78
N ASN A 197 -1.72 32.45 7.64
CA ASN A 197 -1.65 33.89 7.38
C ASN A 197 -0.95 34.64 8.52
N TRP A 198 -1.25 34.30 9.79
CA TRP A 198 -0.56 34.88 10.94
C TRP A 198 0.96 34.65 10.88
N PHE A 199 1.39 33.42 10.54
CA PHE A 199 2.82 33.12 10.37
C PHE A 199 3.44 33.85 9.18
N ALA A 200 2.69 34.06 8.09
CA ALA A 200 3.16 34.83 6.94
C ALA A 200 3.35 36.31 7.28
N GLU A 201 2.44 36.89 8.06
CA GLU A 201 2.55 38.27 8.57
C GLU A 201 3.74 38.40 9.52
N TYR A 202 3.91 37.46 10.46
CA TYR A 202 5.03 37.48 11.39
C TYR A 202 6.38 37.29 10.68
N LEU A 203 6.46 36.38 9.71
CA LEU A 203 7.65 36.17 8.88
C LEU A 203 8.02 37.44 8.10
N THR A 204 7.02 38.13 7.56
CA THR A 204 7.21 39.41 6.87
C THR A 204 7.75 40.47 7.83
N TRP A 205 7.17 40.60 9.02
CA TRP A 205 7.67 41.51 10.04
C TRP A 205 9.12 41.18 10.44
N MET A 206 9.41 39.90 10.70
CA MET A 206 10.73 39.42 11.12
C MET A 206 11.82 39.60 10.05
N THR A 207 11.47 39.65 8.76
CA THR A 207 12.41 39.82 7.65
C THR A 207 12.58 41.26 7.19
N THR A 208 11.67 42.17 7.56
CA THR A 208 11.66 43.56 7.07
C THR A 208 11.78 44.62 8.16
N HIS A 209 11.33 44.34 9.38
CA HIS A 209 11.38 45.30 10.48
C HIS A 209 12.82 45.46 11.02
N PRO A 210 13.25 46.66 11.47
CA PRO A 210 14.60 46.87 12.00
C PRO A 210 15.00 45.91 13.13
N TYR A 211 14.08 45.51 14.00
CA TYR A 211 14.36 44.51 15.05
C TYR A 211 14.63 43.11 14.47
N GLY A 212 13.92 42.73 13.40
CA GLY A 212 14.18 41.50 12.68
C GLY A 212 15.57 41.48 12.04
N ILE A 213 15.94 42.60 11.41
CA ILE A 213 17.26 42.78 10.79
C ILE A 213 18.37 42.78 11.85
N ASP A 214 18.17 43.46 12.98
CA ASP A 214 19.12 43.50 14.10
C ASP A 214 19.39 42.11 14.68
N GLU A 215 18.35 41.29 14.85
CA GLU A 215 18.51 39.90 15.31
C GLU A 215 19.24 39.03 14.29
N ARG A 216 18.87 39.15 13.00
CA ARG A 216 19.53 38.44 11.90
C ARG A 216 21.02 38.73 11.86
N ASP A 217 21.42 39.99 12.05
CA ASP A 217 22.79 40.46 11.89
C ASP A 217 23.61 40.46 13.20
N HIS A 218 23.05 39.92 14.30
CA HIS A 218 23.67 39.93 15.63
C HIS A 218 25.03 39.19 15.71
N GLY A 219 25.25 38.16 14.88
CA GLY A 219 26.54 37.50 14.69
C GLY A 219 26.88 36.37 15.67
N ASN A 220 25.94 35.92 16.50
CA ASN A 220 26.10 34.77 17.41
C ASN A 220 24.85 33.85 17.34
N ASN A 221 24.59 33.06 18.38
CA ASN A 221 23.38 32.23 18.49
C ASN A 221 22.06 32.94 18.13
N HIS A 222 21.94 34.26 18.30
CA HIS A 222 20.75 35.03 17.89
C HIS A 222 20.51 34.97 16.37
N SER A 223 21.56 35.16 15.55
CA SER A 223 21.45 35.02 14.08
C SER A 223 21.07 33.61 13.66
N VAL A 224 21.56 32.60 14.38
CA VAL A 224 21.20 31.19 14.12
C VAL A 224 19.73 30.95 14.45
N CYS A 225 19.26 31.46 15.59
CA CYS A 225 17.86 31.33 16.00
C CYS A 225 16.91 32.10 15.08
N TRP A 226 17.31 33.26 14.57
CA TRP A 226 16.57 33.98 13.55
C TRP A 226 16.41 33.13 12.29
N ALA A 227 17.51 32.59 11.76
CA ALA A 227 17.49 31.80 10.52
C ALA A 227 16.69 30.49 10.68
N MET A 228 16.83 29.82 11.83
CA MET A 228 16.07 28.62 12.19
C MET A 228 14.57 28.91 12.19
N GLN A 229 14.13 29.97 12.88
CA GLN A 229 12.72 30.37 12.92
C GLN A 229 12.21 30.77 11.54
N ALA A 230 12.95 31.60 10.80
CA ALA A 230 12.61 32.04 9.46
C ALA A 230 12.37 30.85 8.53
N ALA A 231 13.28 29.87 8.53
CA ALA A 231 13.17 28.69 7.68
C ALA A 231 11.95 27.82 8.04
N VAL A 232 11.68 27.61 9.33
CA VAL A 232 10.50 26.83 9.77
C VAL A 232 9.20 27.51 9.36
N PHE A 233 9.06 28.81 9.62
CA PHE A 233 7.84 29.54 9.27
C PHE A 233 7.67 29.68 7.75
N ALA A 234 8.77 29.90 7.02
CA ALA A 234 8.77 29.94 5.57
C ALA A 234 8.31 28.60 4.95
N LYS A 235 8.74 27.46 5.54
CA LYS A 235 8.29 26.13 5.11
C LYS A 235 6.78 25.96 5.29
N LEU A 236 6.23 26.32 6.45
CA LEU A 236 4.79 26.22 6.75
C LEU A 236 3.92 27.00 5.74
N VAL A 237 4.36 28.20 5.36
CA VAL A 237 3.60 29.11 4.49
C VAL A 237 4.00 29.01 3.01
N GLY A 238 4.93 28.13 2.66
CA GLY A 238 5.40 27.93 1.28
C GLY A 238 6.20 29.10 0.70
N ASN A 239 6.92 29.87 1.53
CA ASN A 239 7.75 30.99 1.08
C ASN A 239 9.17 30.50 0.70
N GLN A 240 9.35 30.17 -0.57
CA GLN A 240 10.64 29.68 -1.08
C GLN A 240 11.77 30.72 -1.03
N GLU A 241 11.46 32.01 -1.22
CA GLU A 241 12.47 33.08 -1.21
C GLU A 241 13.21 33.15 0.14
N VAL A 242 12.45 33.09 1.24
CA VAL A 242 13.05 33.09 2.59
C VAL A 242 13.77 31.77 2.89
N LEU A 243 13.26 30.64 2.40
CA LEU A 243 13.96 29.35 2.53
C LEU A 243 15.33 29.39 1.84
N ASP A 244 15.41 29.90 0.63
CA ASP A 244 16.66 30.02 -0.12
C ASP A 244 17.61 30.99 0.59
N TYR A 245 17.09 32.12 1.08
CA TYR A 245 17.87 33.08 1.87
C TYR A 245 18.50 32.44 3.10
N CYS A 246 17.72 31.71 3.90
CA CYS A 246 18.22 31.04 5.11
C CYS A 246 19.26 29.95 4.78
N LYS A 247 19.06 29.21 3.69
CA LYS A 247 19.99 28.18 3.21
C LYS A 247 21.33 28.79 2.83
N GLU A 248 21.32 29.91 2.10
CA GLU A 248 22.54 30.61 1.72
C GLU A 248 23.19 31.35 2.90
N MET A 249 22.41 31.93 3.81
CA MET A 249 22.91 32.54 5.05
C MET A 249 23.64 31.50 5.91
N TYR A 250 23.13 30.26 6.00
CA TYR A 250 23.84 29.18 6.69
C TYR A 250 25.22 28.90 6.08
N LYS A 251 25.28 28.76 4.76
CA LYS A 251 26.50 28.42 4.02
C LYS A 251 27.53 29.54 4.03
N THR A 252 27.09 30.80 3.99
CA THR A 252 27.96 31.96 3.73
C THR A 252 28.28 32.82 4.95
N VAL A 253 27.41 32.78 5.98
CA VAL A 253 27.54 33.62 7.18
C VAL A 253 27.58 32.77 8.44
N LEU A 254 26.52 32.01 8.73
CA LEU A 254 26.37 31.37 10.05
C LEU A 254 27.47 30.33 10.32
N LEU A 255 27.65 29.37 9.42
CA LEU A 255 28.64 28.32 9.60
C LEU A 255 30.09 28.85 9.44
N PRO A 256 30.44 29.64 8.40
CA PRO A 256 31.80 30.14 8.24
C PRO A 256 32.25 31.11 9.33
N ASP A 257 31.38 32.01 9.80
CA ASP A 257 31.81 33.11 10.67
C ASP A 257 31.72 32.75 12.15
N GLN A 258 30.75 31.90 12.54
CA GLN A 258 30.49 31.62 13.96
C GLN A 258 31.16 30.35 14.49
N MET A 259 31.45 29.36 13.63
CA MET A 259 32.15 28.14 14.03
C MET A 259 33.67 28.31 13.85
N ALA A 260 34.47 27.82 14.81
CA ALA A 260 35.92 27.74 14.70
C ALA A 260 36.37 26.50 13.92
N GLU A 261 37.66 26.43 13.60
CA GLU A 261 38.24 25.31 12.86
C GLU A 261 38.20 23.98 13.62
N ASP A 262 38.03 23.96 14.94
CA ASP A 262 37.87 22.73 15.73
C ASP A 262 36.40 22.28 15.87
N GLY A 263 35.44 23.06 15.35
CA GLY A 263 34.00 22.84 15.50
C GLY A 263 33.36 23.56 16.67
N SER A 264 34.14 24.24 17.52
CA SER A 264 33.60 25.04 18.62
C SER A 264 32.92 26.34 18.14
N PHE A 265 32.11 26.96 19.00
CA PHE A 265 31.53 28.29 18.76
C PHE A 265 32.15 29.33 19.71
N PRO A 266 33.17 30.11 19.29
CA PRO A 266 33.99 30.91 20.21
C PRO A 266 33.25 32.00 20.98
N LEU A 267 32.19 32.60 20.41
CA LEU A 267 31.40 33.62 21.11
C LEU A 267 30.58 33.01 22.25
N GLU A 268 30.18 31.75 22.09
CA GLU A 268 29.39 31.00 23.06
C GLU A 268 30.29 30.48 24.20
N LEU A 269 31.50 30.04 23.86
CA LEU A 269 32.53 29.64 24.84
C LEU A 269 33.01 30.79 25.73
N LYS A 270 32.89 32.05 25.28
CA LYS A 270 33.26 33.24 26.07
C LYS A 270 32.18 33.67 27.07
N ARG A 271 30.99 33.08 27.02
CA ARG A 271 29.88 33.42 27.90
C ARG A 271 30.10 32.88 29.31
N THR A 272 29.30 33.40 30.24
CA THR A 272 29.21 32.93 31.64
C THR A 272 28.52 31.57 31.78
N LYS A 273 27.81 31.11 30.73
CA LYS A 273 27.20 29.77 30.63
C LYS A 273 27.67 29.03 29.37
N PRO A 274 29.00 28.81 29.20
CA PRO A 274 29.54 28.38 27.92
C PRO A 274 29.08 26.97 27.51
N TYR A 275 28.71 26.10 28.45
CA TYR A 275 28.21 24.77 28.14
C TYR A 275 26.78 24.84 27.60
N GLY A 276 25.87 25.48 28.33
CA GLY A 276 24.49 25.72 27.88
C GLY A 276 24.40 26.45 26.54
N TYR A 277 25.17 27.53 26.33
CA TYR A 277 25.18 28.24 25.04
C TYR A 277 25.72 27.38 23.89
N SER A 278 26.72 26.52 24.15
CA SER A 278 27.24 25.61 23.12
C SER A 278 26.21 24.55 22.72
N LEU A 279 25.49 23.98 23.70
CA LEU A 279 24.41 23.02 23.46
C LEU A 279 23.28 23.67 22.65
N PHE A 280 22.81 24.83 23.10
CA PHE A 280 21.71 25.56 22.47
C PHE A 280 22.01 25.97 21.03
N THR A 281 23.20 26.53 20.79
CA THR A 281 23.61 26.96 19.44
C THR A 281 23.72 25.77 18.49
N LEU A 282 24.23 24.63 18.97
CA LEU A 282 24.35 23.43 18.16
C LEU A 282 22.98 22.80 17.87
N ASP A 283 22.06 22.78 18.82
CA ASP A 283 20.66 22.37 18.59
C ASP A 283 19.99 23.27 17.55
N ALA A 284 20.21 24.59 17.61
CA ALA A 284 19.65 25.54 16.64
C ALA A 284 20.22 25.31 15.23
N MET A 285 21.54 25.10 15.11
CA MET A 285 22.18 24.76 13.83
C MET A 285 21.65 23.44 13.26
N ALA A 286 21.54 22.39 14.08
CA ALA A 286 21.04 21.09 13.65
C ALA A 286 19.57 21.15 13.24
N THR A 287 18.76 21.93 13.94
CA THR A 287 17.34 22.14 13.62
C THR A 287 17.19 22.89 12.30
N LEU A 288 18.01 23.93 12.05
CA LEU A 288 18.05 24.59 10.74
C LEU A 288 18.43 23.60 9.63
N CYS A 289 19.44 22.74 9.84
CA CYS A 289 19.78 21.70 8.87
C CYS A 289 18.63 20.71 8.64
N GLN A 290 17.88 20.36 9.69
CA GLN A 290 16.74 19.44 9.61
C GLN A 290 15.61 19.96 8.72
N VAL A 291 15.41 21.28 8.62
CA VAL A 291 14.41 21.88 7.70
C VAL A 291 14.70 21.51 6.23
N TYR A 292 15.97 21.28 5.87
CA TYR A 292 16.42 20.97 4.52
C TYR A 292 16.89 19.51 4.38
N ALA A 293 16.55 18.61 5.30
CA ALA A 293 17.07 17.25 5.31
C ALA A 293 16.70 16.43 4.06
N GLU A 294 15.56 16.73 3.45
CA GLU A 294 15.03 16.04 2.26
C GLU A 294 15.49 16.66 0.94
N ASP A 295 16.18 17.82 0.98
CA ASP A 295 16.73 18.44 -0.22
C ASP A 295 17.89 17.60 -0.79
N GLU A 296 18.00 17.55 -2.12
CA GLU A 296 19.17 16.94 -2.78
C GLU A 296 20.49 17.58 -2.30
N GLU A 297 20.50 18.90 -2.15
CA GLU A 297 21.59 19.67 -1.53
C GLU A 297 21.28 20.00 -0.06
N ASN A 298 21.14 18.98 0.80
CA ASN A 298 20.86 19.21 2.22
C ASN A 298 22.07 19.79 2.99
N LEU A 299 21.77 20.52 4.07
CA LEU A 299 22.77 21.22 4.88
C LEU A 299 23.61 20.29 5.79
N PHE A 300 23.16 19.06 6.07
CA PHE A 300 23.96 18.08 6.82
C PHE A 300 25.22 17.67 6.06
N SER A 301 25.12 17.57 4.73
CA SER A 301 26.23 17.20 3.83
C SER A 301 27.15 18.37 3.47
N TYR A 302 26.74 19.60 3.76
CA TYR A 302 27.52 20.80 3.44
C TYR A 302 28.79 20.91 4.29
N GLN A 303 29.88 21.32 3.64
CA GLN A 303 31.14 21.67 4.27
C GLN A 303 31.66 22.97 3.67
N SER A 304 32.09 23.91 4.52
CA SER A 304 32.69 25.16 4.06
C SER A 304 34.05 24.91 3.38
N PRO A 305 34.58 25.87 2.59
CA PRO A 305 35.92 25.75 2.01
C PRO A 305 37.05 25.53 3.02
N THR A 306 36.87 25.95 4.28
CA THR A 306 37.85 25.73 5.36
C THR A 306 37.62 24.44 6.14
N GLY A 307 36.60 23.66 5.77
CA GLY A 307 36.32 22.36 6.36
C GLY A 307 35.41 22.40 7.58
N LYS A 308 34.70 23.51 7.84
CA LYS A 308 33.67 23.62 8.88
C LYS A 308 32.39 22.93 8.41
N SER A 309 31.73 22.18 9.30
CA SER A 309 30.50 21.44 9.01
C SER A 309 29.74 21.16 10.31
N LEU A 310 28.43 20.88 10.21
CA LEU A 310 27.65 20.50 11.38
C LEU A 310 28.22 19.24 12.05
N ALA A 311 28.69 18.27 11.27
CA ALA A 311 29.39 17.08 11.78
C ALA A 311 30.59 17.43 12.68
N LYS A 312 31.32 18.51 12.36
CA LYS A 312 32.45 19.00 13.16
C LYS A 312 31.98 19.60 14.49
N GLY A 313 30.91 20.39 14.46
CA GLY A 313 30.28 20.92 15.67
C GLY A 313 29.78 19.83 16.62
N ILE A 314 29.10 18.80 16.08
CA ILE A 314 28.68 17.64 16.87
C ILE A 314 29.88 16.86 17.41
N SER A 315 30.91 16.66 16.59
CA SER A 315 32.14 15.97 17.03
C SER A 315 32.87 16.71 18.15
N PHE A 316 32.87 18.05 18.12
CA PHE A 316 33.44 18.87 19.19
C PHE A 316 32.67 18.71 20.50
N LEU A 317 31.32 18.79 20.46
CA LEU A 317 30.52 18.84 21.69
C LEU A 317 30.17 17.46 22.26
N PHE A 318 30.06 16.43 21.43
CA PHE A 318 29.65 15.07 21.82
C PHE A 318 30.41 14.49 23.03
N PRO A 319 31.75 14.56 23.13
CA PRO A 319 32.48 14.01 24.27
C PRO A 319 32.07 14.62 25.62
N TYR A 320 31.68 15.89 25.60
CA TYR A 320 31.25 16.62 26.80
C TYR A 320 29.78 16.41 27.13
N VAL A 321 28.99 15.88 26.20
CA VAL A 321 27.61 15.43 26.46
C VAL A 321 27.63 14.01 27.01
N GLU A 322 28.48 13.15 26.43
CA GLU A 322 28.71 11.77 26.89
C GLU A 322 29.33 11.75 28.30
N ASN A 323 30.29 12.64 28.56
CA ASN A 323 30.91 12.80 29.86
C ASN A 323 31.19 14.27 30.19
N LYS A 324 30.20 14.92 30.80
CA LYS A 324 30.27 16.33 31.21
C LYS A 324 31.45 16.70 32.12
N ASN A 325 32.00 15.75 32.88
CA ASN A 325 33.17 16.01 33.72
C ASN A 325 34.46 16.29 32.92
N THR A 326 34.44 16.05 31.60
CA THR A 326 35.57 16.33 30.71
C THR A 326 35.51 17.72 30.08
N TRP A 327 34.50 18.53 30.40
CA TRP A 327 34.36 19.90 29.90
C TRP A 327 35.56 20.78 30.31
N PRO A 328 36.31 21.35 29.35
CA PRO A 328 37.59 22.02 29.64
C PRO A 328 37.43 23.51 29.94
N TYR A 329 36.22 24.08 29.82
CA TYR A 329 35.94 25.50 30.07
C TYR A 329 35.29 25.70 31.45
N GLN A 330 35.05 26.96 31.81
CA GLN A 330 34.34 27.27 33.06
C GLN A 330 32.96 26.61 33.11
N LYS A 331 32.52 26.28 34.32
CA LYS A 331 31.16 25.82 34.57
C LYS A 331 30.19 26.97 34.39
N ASP A 332 28.98 26.64 33.93
CA ASP A 332 27.89 27.60 33.84
C ASP A 332 27.55 28.18 35.21
N VAL A 333 27.50 29.51 35.31
CA VAL A 333 27.22 30.23 36.57
C VAL A 333 25.84 29.93 37.16
N MET A 334 24.90 29.48 36.33
CA MET A 334 23.59 28.97 36.75
C MET A 334 23.21 27.76 35.91
N TYR A 335 22.40 26.86 36.49
CA TYR A 335 21.84 25.69 35.82
C TYR A 335 22.85 24.67 35.29
N TRP A 336 24.13 24.75 35.71
CA TRP A 336 25.15 23.77 35.36
C TRP A 336 24.60 22.35 35.49
N ASP A 337 24.13 21.95 36.66
CA ASP A 337 23.65 20.59 36.95
C ASP A 337 22.38 20.15 36.20
N LYS A 338 21.75 21.04 35.44
CA LYS A 338 20.54 20.75 34.67
C LYS A 338 20.83 20.32 33.22
N TRP A 339 22.07 20.47 32.77
CA TRP A 339 22.55 20.00 31.46
C TRP A 339 23.41 18.73 31.57
N PRO A 340 23.52 17.90 30.52
CA PRO A 340 22.74 17.96 29.27
C PRO A 340 21.35 17.31 29.40
N VAL A 341 20.46 17.63 28.48
CA VAL A 341 19.17 16.95 28.30
C VAL A 341 19.11 16.29 26.91
N ARG A 342 17.95 15.78 26.48
CA ARG A 342 17.77 15.11 25.18
C ARG A 342 17.88 16.07 23.98
N HIS A 343 19.11 16.52 23.67
CA HIS A 343 19.46 17.48 22.62
C HIS A 343 19.15 16.99 21.19
N SER A 344 18.57 17.85 20.36
CA SER A 344 18.12 17.51 19.00
C SER A 344 19.27 17.28 18.02
N PHE A 345 20.43 17.91 18.22
CA PHE A 345 21.59 17.67 17.36
C PHE A 345 22.07 16.20 17.39
N LEU A 346 21.88 15.49 18.52
CA LEU A 346 22.20 14.06 18.62
C LEU A 346 21.26 13.22 17.77
N LEU A 347 19.96 13.53 17.79
CA LEU A 347 18.97 12.81 16.99
C LEU A 347 19.18 13.09 15.50
N PHE A 348 19.11 14.35 15.10
CA PHE A 348 19.18 14.73 13.69
C PHE A 348 20.54 14.40 13.09
N GLY A 349 21.64 14.70 13.78
CA GLY A 349 22.98 14.29 13.35
C GLY A 349 23.16 12.77 13.37
N GLY A 350 22.60 12.07 14.37
CA GLY A 350 22.64 10.61 14.42
C GLY A 350 21.93 9.95 13.25
N MET A 351 20.79 10.50 12.82
CA MET A 351 20.04 10.03 11.66
C MET A 351 20.75 10.39 10.35
N ALA A 352 21.14 11.65 10.16
CA ALA A 352 21.78 12.14 8.94
C ALA A 352 23.14 11.47 8.69
N TYR A 353 23.94 11.26 9.74
CA TYR A 353 25.28 10.66 9.65
C TYR A 353 25.31 9.16 9.97
N GLN A 354 24.14 8.54 10.17
CA GLN A 354 24.01 7.12 10.54
C GLN A 354 24.87 6.73 11.76
N ASN A 355 24.95 7.62 12.76
CA ASN A 355 25.81 7.45 13.92
C ASN A 355 25.06 6.84 15.11
N GLU A 356 25.22 5.53 15.30
CA GLU A 356 24.56 4.77 16.38
C GLU A 356 24.89 5.32 17.79
N LYS A 357 26.07 5.92 18.01
CA LYS A 357 26.43 6.45 19.33
C LYS A 357 25.62 7.69 19.69
N TYR A 358 25.37 8.55 18.70
CA TYR A 358 24.56 9.76 18.91
C TYR A 358 23.11 9.37 19.26
N LEU A 359 22.54 8.43 18.49
CA LEU A 359 21.19 7.91 18.72
C LEU A 359 21.07 7.17 20.06
N ALA A 360 22.10 6.41 20.46
CA ALA A 360 22.14 5.73 21.74
C ALA A 360 22.17 6.71 22.92
N LEU A 361 23.06 7.71 22.88
CA LEU A 361 23.17 8.73 23.92
C LEU A 361 21.88 9.58 24.01
N TRP A 362 21.31 9.95 22.87
CA TRP A 362 20.03 10.65 22.82
C TRP A 362 18.93 9.89 23.58
N ASN A 363 18.87 8.56 23.40
CA ASN A 363 17.90 7.69 24.07
C ASN A 363 18.13 7.50 25.57
N THR A 364 19.31 7.84 26.10
CA THR A 364 19.61 7.76 27.53
C THR A 364 19.38 9.09 28.25
N LEU A 365 19.38 10.20 27.52
CA LEU A 365 19.23 11.54 28.09
C LEU A 365 17.76 11.82 28.47
N GLU A 366 17.61 12.65 29.51
CA GLU A 366 16.32 13.03 30.09
C GLU A 366 15.47 13.79 29.07
N ALA A 367 14.24 13.32 28.87
CA ALA A 367 13.30 13.93 27.95
C ALA A 367 12.42 14.94 28.67
N ASP A 368 12.05 14.63 29.92
CA ASP A 368 11.12 15.40 30.72
C ASP A 368 11.90 16.23 31.74
N PHE A 369 12.02 17.52 31.43
CA PHE A 369 12.71 18.50 32.25
C PHE A 369 11.76 19.64 32.60
N ASP A 370 11.84 20.09 33.85
CA ASP A 370 10.94 21.08 34.48
C ASP A 370 11.61 22.44 34.69
N THR A 371 12.92 22.54 34.43
CA THR A 371 13.69 23.76 34.70
C THR A 371 13.39 24.81 33.64
N PRO A 372 12.83 26.00 33.99
CA PRO A 372 12.40 27.00 32.99
C PRO A 372 13.49 27.44 32.02
N GLU A 373 14.73 27.57 32.50
CA GLU A 373 15.89 27.87 31.66
C GLU A 373 16.17 26.79 30.62
N VAL A 374 16.04 25.52 31.00
CA VAL A 374 16.25 24.41 30.07
C VAL A 374 15.13 24.39 29.05
N ILE A 375 13.87 24.48 29.50
CA ILE A 375 12.69 24.45 28.63
C ILE A 375 12.78 25.53 27.55
N ARG A 376 13.06 26.78 27.94
CA ARG A 376 13.10 27.90 26.99
C ARG A 376 14.26 27.80 25.99
N ASN A 377 15.36 27.11 26.34
CA ASN A 377 16.54 26.93 25.49
C ASN A 377 16.55 25.57 24.77
N MET A 378 15.42 24.87 24.69
CA MET A 378 15.26 23.63 23.93
C MET A 378 14.35 23.89 22.73
N PRO A 379 14.91 24.16 21.52
CA PRO A 379 14.11 24.50 20.35
C PRO A 379 13.24 23.34 19.85
N VAL A 380 13.64 22.10 20.13
CA VAL A 380 12.93 20.87 19.77
C VAL A 380 12.74 20.01 21.00
N ARG A 381 11.50 19.86 21.46
CA ARG A 381 11.08 19.00 22.58
C ARG A 381 10.29 17.79 22.10
N PHE A 382 9.56 17.93 21.00
CA PHE A 382 8.70 16.93 20.37
C PHE A 382 9.27 16.53 19.00
N PRO A 383 10.32 15.71 18.96
CA PRO A 383 11.09 15.41 17.75
C PRO A 383 10.29 14.68 16.66
N LEU A 384 9.18 14.00 17.01
CA LEU A 384 8.34 13.27 16.05
C LEU A 384 7.73 14.19 14.97
N LEU A 385 7.51 15.46 15.31
CA LEU A 385 7.00 16.47 14.38
C LEU A 385 8.02 16.86 13.29
N TRP A 386 9.30 16.54 13.47
CA TRP A 386 10.42 17.00 12.64
C TRP A 386 10.93 15.94 11.67
N LEU A 387 10.33 14.75 11.68
CA LEU A 387 10.73 13.62 10.87
C LEU A 387 10.16 13.70 9.44
N SER A 388 10.82 13.03 8.50
CA SER A 388 10.30 12.87 7.13
C SER A 388 8.99 12.09 7.11
N ASP A 389 8.21 12.22 6.04
CA ASP A 389 6.95 11.46 5.90
C ASP A 389 7.18 9.94 5.89
N GLN A 390 8.30 9.50 5.30
CA GLN A 390 8.72 8.11 5.33
C GLN A 390 8.99 7.62 6.77
N GLU A 391 9.62 8.46 7.59
CA GLU A 391 9.91 8.14 9.00
C GLU A 391 8.65 8.21 9.86
N LYS A 392 7.77 9.18 9.64
CA LYS A 392 6.44 9.28 10.29
C LYS A 392 5.58 8.05 9.99
N ALA A 393 5.56 7.59 8.73
CA ALA A 393 4.84 6.37 8.35
C ALA A 393 5.35 5.13 9.11
N SER A 394 6.66 5.06 9.40
CA SER A 394 7.24 3.98 10.18
C SER A 394 6.88 3.99 11.67
N ILE A 395 6.38 5.11 12.20
CA ILE A 395 5.99 5.30 13.61
C ILE A 395 4.50 5.02 13.85
N GLY A 396 3.65 5.24 12.84
CA GLY A 396 2.19 5.05 12.90
C GLY A 396 1.72 3.60 12.88
N ASN A 397 2.59 2.65 12.54
CA ASN A 397 2.27 1.23 12.66
C ASN A 397 2.18 0.88 14.15
N SER A 398 1.01 0.38 14.58
CA SER A 398 0.70 -0.07 15.95
C SER A 398 1.72 -1.11 16.42
N THR A 399 2.85 -0.63 16.91
CA THR A 399 3.95 -1.50 17.30
C THR A 399 3.66 -2.00 18.70
N LEU A 400 3.35 -3.30 18.76
CA LEU A 400 3.41 -4.11 19.96
C LEU A 400 4.63 -3.73 20.80
N THR A 401 4.45 -3.58 22.11
CA THR A 401 5.59 -3.39 23.02
C THR A 401 6.62 -4.53 22.85
N THR A 402 7.90 -4.30 23.15
CA THR A 402 8.96 -5.33 23.01
C THR A 402 8.61 -6.63 23.73
N ALA A 403 7.97 -6.53 24.91
CA ALA A 403 7.49 -7.68 25.66
C ALA A 403 6.34 -8.42 24.95
N ALA A 404 5.36 -7.69 24.42
CA ALA A 404 4.25 -8.28 23.67
C ALA A 404 4.74 -8.93 22.37
N SER A 405 5.64 -8.26 21.64
CA SER A 405 6.28 -8.79 20.43
C SER A 405 7.02 -10.10 20.71
N THR A 406 7.80 -10.15 21.80
CA THR A 406 8.55 -11.37 22.16
C THR A 406 7.62 -12.51 22.51
N LYS A 407 6.51 -12.24 23.22
CA LYS A 407 5.50 -13.23 23.56
C LYS A 407 4.82 -13.81 22.31
N ILE A 408 4.46 -12.96 21.36
CA ILE A 408 3.81 -13.38 20.10
C ILE A 408 4.78 -14.17 19.22
N ILE A 409 6.03 -13.72 19.08
CA ILE A 409 7.05 -14.46 18.34
C ILE A 409 7.29 -15.84 18.97
N ALA A 410 7.37 -15.92 20.30
CA ALA A 410 7.53 -17.19 21.00
C ALA A 410 6.32 -18.13 20.82
N ALA A 411 5.11 -17.59 20.65
CA ALA A 411 3.91 -18.37 20.38
C ALA A 411 3.83 -18.91 18.94
N GLY A 412 4.59 -18.35 18.00
CA GLY A 412 4.58 -18.76 16.59
C GLY A 412 3.33 -18.35 15.81
N LEU A 413 2.45 -17.55 16.42
CA LEU A 413 1.11 -17.19 15.95
C LEU A 413 0.80 -15.75 16.36
N VAL A 414 0.17 -14.99 15.46
CA VAL A 414 -0.30 -13.63 15.71
C VAL A 414 -1.76 -13.46 15.29
N LYS A 415 -2.51 -12.65 16.03
CA LYS A 415 -3.94 -12.37 15.80
C LYS A 415 -4.19 -10.93 15.41
N TYR A 416 -5.33 -10.65 14.78
CA TYR A 416 -5.70 -9.27 14.43
C TYR A 416 -5.92 -8.41 15.68
N SER A 417 -6.47 -8.97 16.75
CA SER A 417 -6.60 -8.28 18.04
C SER A 417 -5.26 -7.83 18.63
N ASP A 418 -4.15 -8.51 18.32
CA ASP A 418 -2.81 -8.13 18.82
C ASP A 418 -2.38 -6.75 18.28
N PHE A 419 -2.89 -6.36 17.12
CA PHE A 419 -2.62 -5.07 16.47
C PHE A 419 -3.78 -4.08 16.58
N GLY A 420 -4.77 -4.38 17.42
CA GLY A 420 -5.88 -3.47 17.74
C GLY A 420 -7.11 -3.60 16.85
N ALA A 421 -7.25 -4.67 16.07
CA ALA A 421 -8.51 -4.93 15.38
C ALA A 421 -9.64 -5.15 16.39
N THR A 422 -10.75 -4.44 16.20
CA THR A 422 -11.90 -4.44 17.11
C THR A 422 -12.82 -5.61 16.81
N GLY A 423 -13.08 -5.92 15.53
CA GLY A 423 -13.88 -7.07 15.16
C GLY A 423 -15.37 -6.96 15.53
N ASP A 424 -15.93 -5.74 15.56
CA ASP A 424 -17.32 -5.45 15.92
C ASP A 424 -18.28 -5.31 14.72
N GLY A 425 -17.75 -5.43 13.50
CA GLY A 425 -18.45 -5.32 12.24
C GLY A 425 -18.77 -3.87 11.84
N LYS A 426 -18.18 -2.88 12.50
CA LYS A 426 -18.43 -1.45 12.27
C LYS A 426 -17.15 -0.65 12.15
N THR A 427 -16.19 -0.91 13.03
CA THR A 427 -14.89 -0.25 13.04
C THR A 427 -14.07 -0.74 11.86
N ASP A 428 -13.44 0.18 11.12
CA ASP A 428 -12.59 -0.19 10.00
C ASP A 428 -11.29 -0.84 10.48
N ASP A 429 -11.22 -2.15 10.34
CA ASP A 429 -10.15 -2.99 10.89
C ASP A 429 -8.99 -3.19 9.90
N ILE A 430 -9.08 -2.65 8.67
CA ILE A 430 -8.13 -2.97 7.59
C ILE A 430 -6.68 -2.63 7.93
N VAL A 431 -6.45 -1.53 8.68
CA VAL A 431 -5.10 -1.11 9.10
C VAL A 431 -4.51 -2.11 10.10
N ALA A 432 -5.27 -2.55 11.09
CA ALA A 432 -4.82 -3.52 12.08
C ALA A 432 -4.59 -4.91 11.45
N ILE A 433 -5.44 -5.32 10.50
CA ILE A 433 -5.28 -6.54 9.73
C ILE A 433 -3.99 -6.47 8.89
N SER A 434 -3.75 -5.36 8.19
CA SER A 434 -2.52 -5.14 7.40
C SER A 434 -1.27 -5.22 8.28
N ALA A 435 -1.25 -4.50 9.40
CA ALA A 435 -0.12 -4.50 10.34
C ALA A 435 0.18 -5.89 10.92
N THR A 436 -0.87 -6.68 11.21
CA THR A 436 -0.73 -8.07 11.67
C THR A 436 0.01 -8.93 10.65
N HIS A 437 -0.39 -8.83 9.38
CA HIS A 437 0.22 -9.59 8.29
C HIS A 437 1.65 -9.12 8.00
N GLU A 438 1.92 -7.81 8.05
CA GLU A 438 3.28 -7.28 7.95
C GLU A 438 4.20 -7.86 9.03
N PHE A 439 3.75 -7.90 10.27
CA PHE A 439 4.47 -8.50 11.39
C PHE A 439 4.67 -10.01 11.19
N ALA A 440 3.61 -10.72 10.82
CA ALA A 440 3.66 -12.16 10.55
C ALA A 440 4.66 -12.49 9.44
N ASN A 441 4.65 -11.74 8.35
CA ASN A 441 5.57 -11.91 7.23
C ASN A 441 7.02 -11.68 7.64
N LYS A 442 7.29 -10.61 8.40
CA LYS A 442 8.63 -10.28 8.90
C LYS A 442 9.19 -11.37 9.81
N HIS A 443 8.35 -11.90 10.70
CA HIS A 443 8.76 -12.87 11.72
C HIS A 443 8.48 -14.33 11.36
N LYS A 444 7.94 -14.58 10.15
CA LYS A 444 7.56 -15.91 9.65
C LYS A 444 6.57 -16.63 10.56
N LEU A 445 5.61 -15.89 11.10
CA LEU A 445 4.58 -16.40 12.01
C LEU A 445 3.32 -16.78 11.25
N LYS A 446 2.54 -17.69 11.82
CA LYS A 446 1.18 -17.94 11.35
C LYS A 446 0.27 -16.78 11.75
N VAL A 447 -0.71 -16.46 10.93
CA VAL A 447 -1.80 -15.53 11.28
C VAL A 447 -3.03 -16.35 11.67
N LYS A 448 -3.73 -15.95 12.74
CA LYS A 448 -5.07 -16.49 13.07
C LYS A 448 -6.03 -15.35 13.37
N ALA A 449 -7.11 -15.25 12.61
CA ALA A 449 -8.20 -14.33 12.91
C ALA A 449 -8.92 -14.76 14.20
N ASP A 450 -9.56 -13.81 14.89
CA ASP A 450 -10.34 -14.10 16.09
C ASP A 450 -11.69 -14.70 15.69
N ASP A 451 -11.95 -15.96 16.08
CA ASP A 451 -13.06 -16.77 15.57
C ASP A 451 -14.46 -16.14 15.76
N ASP A 452 -14.65 -15.35 16.83
CA ASP A 452 -15.93 -14.69 17.14
C ASP A 452 -16.04 -13.26 16.55
N ALA A 453 -14.99 -12.77 15.90
CA ALA A 453 -14.94 -11.41 15.39
C ALA A 453 -15.66 -11.24 14.05
N THR A 454 -16.20 -10.04 13.84
CA THR A 454 -16.66 -9.55 12.55
C THR A 454 -15.81 -8.35 12.16
N TYR A 455 -14.91 -8.50 11.20
CA TYR A 455 -14.06 -7.40 10.76
C TYR A 455 -14.74 -6.63 9.64
N TYR A 456 -14.89 -5.31 9.80
CA TYR A 456 -15.33 -4.44 8.73
C TYR A 456 -14.12 -3.90 7.99
N ILE A 457 -14.16 -3.97 6.66
CA ILE A 457 -13.09 -3.55 5.74
C ILE A 457 -13.67 -2.47 4.83
N SER A 458 -13.27 -1.23 5.05
CA SER A 458 -13.68 -0.09 4.24
C SER A 458 -13.05 -0.12 2.84
N GLY A 459 -13.39 0.87 2.01
CA GLY A 459 -12.79 1.06 0.69
C GLY A 459 -11.38 1.66 0.65
N LYS A 460 -10.69 1.80 1.78
CA LYS A 460 -9.32 2.33 1.86
C LYS A 460 -8.34 1.53 0.99
N ASP A 461 -7.40 2.21 0.34
CA ASP A 461 -6.32 1.59 -0.45
C ASP A 461 -5.22 1.02 0.46
N GLN A 462 -5.54 -0.10 1.12
CA GLN A 462 -4.66 -0.78 2.07
C GLN A 462 -4.63 -2.30 1.79
N PRO A 463 -3.89 -2.75 0.75
CA PRO A 463 -3.80 -4.17 0.43
C PRO A 463 -3.06 -4.96 1.53
N VAL A 464 -3.70 -6.01 2.03
CA VAL A 464 -3.14 -6.91 3.05
C VAL A 464 -2.26 -7.96 2.39
N ILE A 465 -0.95 -7.88 2.61
CA ILE A 465 0.01 -8.79 1.98
C ILE A 465 0.15 -10.09 2.78
N ILE A 466 -0.19 -11.24 2.20
CA ILE A 466 -0.06 -12.55 2.84
C ILE A 466 1.16 -13.30 2.29
N LYS A 467 2.12 -13.65 3.15
CA LYS A 467 3.28 -14.50 2.80
C LYS A 467 3.47 -15.70 3.74
N THR A 468 2.63 -15.84 4.76
CA THR A 468 2.66 -16.95 5.72
C THR A 468 1.30 -17.64 5.82
N ASP A 469 1.26 -18.80 6.46
CA ASP A 469 0.01 -19.53 6.71
C ASP A 469 -0.97 -18.63 7.46
N THR A 470 -2.22 -18.59 6.99
CA THR A 470 -3.28 -17.73 7.53
C THR A 470 -4.53 -18.56 7.81
N ASP A 471 -4.95 -18.59 9.07
CA ASP A 471 -6.21 -19.19 9.49
C ASP A 471 -7.23 -18.08 9.77
N PHE A 472 -8.12 -17.81 8.82
CA PHE A 472 -9.27 -16.93 9.05
C PHE A 472 -10.34 -17.57 9.96
N GLY A 473 -10.25 -18.88 10.22
CA GLY A 473 -11.07 -19.54 11.23
C GLY A 473 -12.57 -19.42 10.97
N GLN A 474 -13.33 -19.00 11.98
CA GLN A 474 -14.77 -18.72 11.89
C GLN A 474 -15.09 -17.21 11.85
N ALA A 475 -14.05 -16.37 11.73
CA ALA A 475 -14.22 -14.94 11.68
C ALA A 475 -15.04 -14.52 10.45
N LYS A 476 -15.80 -13.44 10.61
CA LYS A 476 -16.57 -12.82 9.53
C LYS A 476 -15.84 -11.58 9.02
N PHE A 477 -15.94 -11.34 7.71
CA PHE A 477 -15.34 -10.19 7.05
C PHE A 477 -16.40 -9.50 6.21
N ILE A 478 -16.66 -8.22 6.47
CA ILE A 478 -17.56 -7.39 5.68
C ILE A 478 -16.68 -6.50 4.81
N ILE A 479 -16.64 -6.76 3.50
CA ILE A 479 -15.89 -5.95 2.53
C ILE A 479 -16.89 -4.98 1.90
N ASP A 480 -16.72 -3.69 2.16
CA ASP A 480 -17.60 -2.66 1.61
C ASP A 480 -17.01 -2.06 0.33
N ASP A 481 -17.67 -2.29 -0.81
CA ASP A 481 -17.23 -1.79 -2.11
C ASP A 481 -18.08 -0.63 -2.63
N ARG A 482 -18.93 -0.03 -1.79
CA ARG A 482 -19.78 1.09 -2.20
C ARG A 482 -18.99 2.36 -2.44
N GLU A 483 -17.94 2.60 -1.64
CA GLU A 483 -17.05 3.76 -1.72
C GLU A 483 -15.61 3.29 -1.60
N VAL A 484 -14.87 3.19 -2.72
CA VAL A 484 -13.52 2.63 -2.78
C VAL A 484 -12.52 3.64 -3.33
N GLU A 485 -11.40 3.84 -2.62
CA GLU A 485 -10.30 4.73 -3.03
C GLU A 485 -9.58 4.18 -4.28
N ASN A 486 -9.33 2.87 -4.29
CA ASN A 486 -8.66 2.17 -5.39
C ASN A 486 -9.34 0.84 -5.73
N ARG A 487 -10.26 0.85 -6.71
CA ARG A 487 -10.96 -0.36 -7.18
C ARG A 487 -10.04 -1.43 -7.77
N THR A 488 -8.81 -1.07 -8.16
CA THR A 488 -7.88 -2.00 -8.82
C THR A 488 -6.99 -2.77 -7.84
N ALA A 489 -6.96 -2.34 -6.57
CA ALA A 489 -6.24 -3.02 -5.50
C ALA A 489 -7.02 -4.21 -4.92
N SER A 490 -6.30 -5.25 -4.53
CA SER A 490 -6.85 -6.39 -3.80
C SER A 490 -6.93 -6.13 -2.31
N VAL A 491 -7.96 -6.67 -1.66
CA VAL A 491 -8.04 -6.63 -0.19
C VAL A 491 -6.96 -7.51 0.40
N PHE A 492 -6.81 -8.74 -0.10
CA PHE A 492 -5.75 -9.66 0.29
C PHE A 492 -4.89 -10.04 -0.92
N LEU A 493 -3.58 -9.85 -0.83
CA LEU A 493 -2.62 -10.23 -1.85
C LEU A 493 -1.68 -11.32 -1.32
N VAL A 494 -1.91 -12.55 -1.75
CA VAL A 494 -1.02 -13.69 -1.48
C VAL A 494 0.16 -13.61 -2.44
N SER A 495 1.35 -13.30 -1.93
CA SER A 495 2.52 -13.00 -2.76
C SER A 495 3.75 -13.81 -2.37
N SER A 496 4.62 -14.08 -3.35
CA SER A 496 5.90 -14.72 -3.09
C SER A 496 6.92 -13.75 -2.46
N GLY A 497 7.83 -14.28 -1.64
CA GLY A 497 9.06 -13.58 -1.27
C GLY A 497 10.15 -13.64 -2.36
N LEU A 498 9.97 -14.49 -3.37
CA LEU A 498 10.92 -14.68 -4.46
C LEU A 498 10.74 -13.58 -5.52
N LYS A 499 11.87 -13.07 -6.04
CA LYS A 499 11.85 -11.99 -7.03
C LYS A 499 11.75 -12.55 -8.44
N HIS A 500 10.95 -11.89 -9.26
CA HIS A 500 10.95 -12.09 -10.70
C HIS A 500 12.28 -11.60 -11.30
N PHE A 501 12.73 -12.24 -12.36
CA PHE A 501 13.87 -11.75 -13.15
C PHE A 501 13.68 -12.03 -14.64
N LYS A 502 14.43 -11.31 -15.47
CA LYS A 502 14.48 -11.55 -16.92
C LYS A 502 15.70 -12.41 -17.25
N PRO A 503 15.54 -13.59 -17.87
CA PRO A 503 16.67 -14.40 -18.29
C PRO A 503 17.32 -13.81 -19.56
N GLU A 504 18.62 -14.02 -19.73
CA GLU A 504 19.34 -13.71 -20.96
C GLU A 504 19.32 -14.92 -21.92
N GLY A 505 19.50 -14.67 -23.22
CA GLY A 505 19.74 -15.74 -24.21
C GLY A 505 18.51 -16.43 -24.80
N ILE A 506 17.28 -16.00 -24.49
CA ILE A 506 16.05 -16.53 -25.10
C ILE A 506 15.36 -15.44 -25.93
N SER A 507 15.61 -15.45 -27.24
CA SER A 507 14.98 -14.53 -28.20
C SER A 507 13.83 -15.15 -28.99
N SER A 508 13.72 -16.48 -29.01
CA SER A 508 12.69 -17.22 -29.72
C SER A 508 12.40 -18.55 -29.02
N LEU A 509 11.19 -19.07 -29.24
CA LEU A 509 10.75 -20.39 -28.75
C LEU A 509 9.92 -21.08 -29.83
N LYS A 510 9.94 -22.41 -29.84
CA LYS A 510 9.08 -23.21 -30.72
C LYS A 510 8.05 -23.96 -29.91
N ARG A 511 6.87 -24.15 -30.52
CA ARG A 511 5.79 -24.97 -29.97
C ARG A 511 6.34 -26.35 -29.59
N ASN A 512 5.92 -26.88 -28.46
CA ASN A 512 6.35 -28.17 -27.92
C ASN A 512 7.87 -28.33 -27.69
N LYS A 513 8.65 -27.25 -27.64
CA LYS A 513 10.07 -27.30 -27.23
C LYS A 513 10.16 -27.94 -25.84
N GLN A 514 11.05 -28.91 -25.68
CA GLN A 514 11.17 -29.73 -24.47
C GLN A 514 12.14 -29.15 -23.44
N LYS A 515 13.04 -28.26 -23.88
CA LYS A 515 14.10 -27.72 -23.04
C LYS A 515 14.52 -26.34 -23.52
N ILE A 516 14.76 -25.40 -22.60
CA ILE A 516 15.43 -24.12 -22.87
C ILE A 516 16.88 -24.17 -22.42
N ASP A 517 17.75 -23.48 -23.14
CA ASP A 517 19.20 -23.56 -22.99
C ASP A 517 19.73 -22.57 -21.93
N ILE A 518 19.04 -22.49 -20.79
CA ILE A 518 19.42 -21.68 -19.64
C ILE A 518 19.33 -22.50 -18.36
N SER A 519 20.19 -22.19 -17.39
CA SER A 519 20.09 -22.76 -16.04
C SER A 519 19.32 -21.79 -15.13
N LEU A 520 18.46 -22.33 -14.28
CA LEU A 520 17.61 -21.58 -13.37
C LEU A 520 17.98 -21.90 -11.92
N PRO A 521 17.83 -20.94 -10.99
CA PRO A 521 18.17 -21.15 -9.58
C PRO A 521 17.29 -22.20 -8.89
N SER A 522 16.08 -22.43 -9.40
CA SER A 522 15.09 -23.40 -8.90
C SER A 522 14.02 -23.65 -9.98
N PRO A 523 13.14 -24.66 -9.82
CA PRO A 523 11.96 -24.78 -10.66
C PRO A 523 11.20 -23.46 -10.71
N SER A 524 10.83 -23.02 -11.91
CA SER A 524 10.29 -21.69 -12.15
C SER A 524 9.13 -21.72 -13.13
N LEU A 525 8.26 -20.74 -12.98
CA LEU A 525 7.20 -20.41 -13.92
C LEU A 525 7.72 -19.33 -14.86
N ILE A 526 7.66 -19.58 -16.17
CA ILE A 526 8.12 -18.62 -17.19
C ILE A 526 6.91 -18.10 -17.96
N THR A 527 6.79 -16.78 -18.05
CA THR A 527 5.85 -16.11 -18.95
C THR A 527 6.62 -15.47 -20.09
N VAL A 528 6.14 -15.69 -21.32
CA VAL A 528 6.70 -15.09 -22.54
C VAL A 528 5.63 -14.31 -23.28
N THR A 529 6.04 -13.21 -23.92
CA THR A 529 5.17 -12.36 -24.71
C THR A 529 5.87 -11.93 -26.00
N ASN A 530 5.09 -11.88 -27.07
CA ASN A 530 5.43 -11.18 -28.31
C ASN A 530 4.33 -10.15 -28.58
N SER A 531 4.63 -8.87 -28.34
CA SER A 531 3.71 -7.75 -28.56
C SER A 531 3.51 -7.38 -30.03
N ASN A 532 4.36 -7.88 -30.92
CA ASN A 532 4.28 -7.63 -32.36
C ASN A 532 3.31 -8.60 -33.07
N LYS A 533 2.76 -9.59 -32.34
CA LYS A 533 1.81 -10.57 -32.87
C LYS A 533 0.56 -10.61 -32.01
N MET A 534 -0.59 -10.28 -32.61
CA MET A 534 -1.88 -10.29 -31.92
C MET A 534 -2.60 -11.63 -32.12
N LYS A 535 -3.23 -12.12 -31.05
CA LYS A 535 -4.03 -13.34 -30.97
C LYS A 535 -5.39 -13.02 -30.34
N TYR A 536 -6.38 -13.89 -30.54
CA TYR A 536 -7.70 -13.75 -29.91
C TYR A 536 -8.41 -12.45 -30.30
N ILE A 537 -8.31 -12.07 -31.58
CA ILE A 537 -9.01 -10.92 -32.15
C ILE A 537 -10.51 -11.23 -32.11
N ARG A 538 -11.23 -10.56 -31.21
CA ARG A 538 -12.59 -10.96 -30.83
C ARG A 538 -13.61 -10.64 -31.93
N TYR A 539 -14.50 -11.58 -32.20
CA TYR A 539 -15.66 -11.39 -33.09
C TYR A 539 -16.92 -11.00 -32.29
N GLY A 540 -17.84 -10.27 -32.91
CA GLY A 540 -19.15 -9.92 -32.36
C GLY A 540 -19.24 -8.51 -31.75
N LEU A 541 -20.26 -8.26 -30.93
CA LEU A 541 -20.59 -6.91 -30.41
C LEU A 541 -19.51 -6.28 -29.53
N ASN A 542 -18.60 -7.11 -28.99
CA ASN A 542 -17.46 -6.72 -28.16
C ASN A 542 -16.13 -6.86 -28.89
N GLN A 543 -16.11 -6.69 -30.21
CA GLN A 543 -14.91 -6.75 -31.04
C GLN A 543 -13.77 -5.87 -30.50
N ASN A 544 -12.53 -6.36 -30.66
CA ASN A 544 -11.31 -5.69 -30.24
C ASN A 544 -10.14 -6.05 -31.15
N ASN A 545 -8.96 -5.48 -30.90
CA ASN A 545 -7.75 -5.71 -31.70
C ASN A 545 -6.94 -6.96 -31.25
N GLY A 546 -7.56 -7.85 -30.47
CA GLY A 546 -6.90 -9.00 -29.86
C GLY A 546 -6.01 -8.67 -28.67
N ALA A 547 -5.21 -9.64 -28.26
CA ALA A 547 -4.22 -9.55 -27.19
C ALA A 547 -2.83 -10.00 -27.70
N PRO A 548 -1.72 -9.47 -27.15
CA PRO A 548 -0.38 -9.95 -27.46
C PRO A 548 -0.26 -11.47 -27.34
N GLN A 549 0.45 -12.09 -28.29
CA GLN A 549 0.78 -13.49 -28.22
C GLN A 549 1.55 -13.76 -26.94
N THR A 550 1.08 -14.71 -26.16
CA THR A 550 1.66 -14.99 -24.85
C THR A 550 1.48 -16.44 -24.48
N ASP A 551 2.39 -16.94 -23.65
CA ASP A 551 2.31 -18.27 -23.07
C ASP A 551 2.96 -18.30 -21.70
N ILE A 552 2.59 -19.29 -20.91
CA ILE A 552 3.14 -19.56 -19.59
C ILE A 552 3.41 -21.06 -19.41
N PHE A 553 4.58 -21.41 -18.88
CA PHE A 553 5.01 -22.81 -18.76
C PHE A 553 5.96 -23.01 -17.58
N LEU A 554 6.00 -24.26 -17.09
CA LEU A 554 6.88 -24.68 -16.00
C LEU A 554 8.21 -25.18 -16.56
N VAL A 555 9.29 -24.81 -15.88
CA VAL A 555 10.65 -25.24 -16.19
C VAL A 555 11.37 -25.67 -14.92
N ASP A 556 12.09 -26.79 -14.98
CA ASP A 556 12.98 -27.19 -13.88
C ASP A 556 14.30 -26.39 -13.85
N LYS A 557 15.15 -26.65 -12.86
CA LYS A 557 16.43 -25.95 -12.70
C LYS A 557 17.41 -26.14 -13.89
N ASP A 558 17.23 -27.22 -14.64
CA ASP A 558 18.10 -27.64 -15.73
C ASP A 558 17.55 -27.21 -17.10
N GLY A 559 16.46 -26.43 -17.12
CA GLY A 559 15.84 -25.88 -18.31
C GLY A 559 14.80 -26.80 -18.97
N ASN A 560 14.46 -27.96 -18.39
CA ASN A 560 13.48 -28.86 -19.00
C ASN A 560 12.06 -28.34 -18.77
N ILE A 561 11.27 -28.28 -19.84
CA ILE A 561 9.88 -27.79 -19.82
C ILE A 561 8.95 -28.94 -19.43
N ASP A 562 7.96 -28.66 -18.57
CA ASP A 562 6.94 -29.65 -18.21
C ASP A 562 6.14 -30.08 -19.44
N SER A 563 6.32 -31.34 -19.83
CA SER A 563 5.61 -31.95 -20.97
C SER A 563 4.09 -32.00 -20.80
N ASN A 564 3.56 -31.89 -19.58
CA ASN A 564 2.12 -31.83 -19.32
C ASN A 564 1.54 -30.43 -19.54
N ALA A 565 2.37 -29.39 -19.65
CA ALA A 565 1.97 -28.01 -19.89
C ALA A 565 2.85 -27.37 -20.98
N PRO A 566 2.90 -27.96 -22.19
CA PRO A 566 3.88 -27.60 -23.21
C PRO A 566 3.66 -26.18 -23.74
N ILE A 567 4.69 -25.61 -24.36
CA ILE A 567 4.57 -24.33 -25.09
C ILE A 567 3.59 -24.52 -26.25
N ILE A 568 2.55 -23.70 -26.32
CA ILE A 568 1.44 -23.85 -27.28
C ILE A 568 1.62 -23.01 -28.55
N TRP A 569 2.63 -22.14 -28.60
CA TRP A 569 2.90 -21.27 -29.73
C TRP A 569 4.34 -21.31 -30.20
N ASP A 570 4.55 -21.04 -31.49
CA ASP A 570 5.83 -20.57 -31.98
C ASP A 570 5.98 -19.07 -31.71
N PHE A 571 7.10 -18.72 -31.09
CA PHE A 571 7.56 -17.36 -30.85
C PHE A 571 8.80 -17.13 -31.69
N ASP A 572 8.63 -16.55 -32.88
CA ASP A 572 9.76 -16.20 -33.76
C ASP A 572 10.59 -15.03 -33.19
N GLU A 573 9.97 -14.26 -32.29
CA GLU A 573 10.54 -13.19 -31.49
C GLU A 573 9.88 -13.20 -30.10
N ILE A 574 10.62 -12.78 -29.07
CA ILE A 574 10.13 -12.54 -27.72
C ILE A 574 10.42 -11.09 -27.36
N THR A 575 9.37 -10.32 -27.09
CA THR A 575 9.46 -8.90 -26.71
C THR A 575 9.53 -8.72 -25.19
N ASP A 576 9.00 -9.68 -24.43
CA ASP A 576 9.14 -9.71 -22.97
C ASP A 576 9.16 -11.15 -22.45
N ILE A 577 10.00 -11.41 -21.45
CA ILE A 577 10.11 -12.69 -20.76
C ILE A 577 10.35 -12.44 -19.27
N ALA A 578 9.61 -13.16 -18.44
CA ALA A 578 9.74 -13.09 -16.99
C ALA A 578 9.80 -14.51 -16.40
N VAL A 579 10.75 -14.72 -15.51
CA VAL A 579 10.91 -15.94 -14.73
C VAL A 579 10.52 -15.68 -13.29
N LEU A 580 9.60 -16.48 -12.77
CA LEU A 580 9.19 -16.50 -11.36
C LEU A 580 9.59 -17.84 -10.73
N PRO A 581 10.57 -17.86 -9.82
CA PRO A 581 10.87 -19.03 -9.00
C PRO A 581 9.64 -19.54 -8.24
N ILE A 582 9.51 -20.86 -8.11
CA ILE A 582 8.40 -21.50 -7.38
C ILE A 582 8.77 -21.65 -5.92
N ASP A 583 7.94 -21.14 -5.02
CA ASP A 583 8.07 -21.37 -3.59
C ASP A 583 8.02 -22.86 -3.26
N GLU A 584 9.05 -23.40 -2.60
CA GLU A 584 9.09 -24.83 -2.22
C GLU A 584 8.02 -25.19 -1.19
N LYS A 585 7.69 -24.27 -0.29
CA LYS A 585 6.75 -24.49 0.81
C LYS A 585 5.33 -24.13 0.41
N LEU A 586 4.41 -25.07 0.63
CA LEU A 586 2.98 -24.83 0.60
C LEU A 586 2.63 -23.72 1.61
N LEU A 587 1.86 -22.73 1.16
CA LEU A 587 1.18 -21.77 2.03
C LEU A 587 -0.29 -22.15 2.10
N THR A 588 -0.82 -22.20 3.32
CA THR A 588 -2.21 -22.57 3.59
C THR A 588 -3.02 -21.36 4.05
N ILE A 589 -4.20 -21.19 3.46
CA ILE A 589 -5.21 -20.23 3.89
C ILE A 589 -6.48 -21.01 4.21
N THR A 590 -6.96 -20.91 5.44
CA THR A 590 -8.09 -21.71 5.93
C THR A 590 -9.21 -20.86 6.50
N GLY A 591 -10.46 -21.26 6.27
CA GLY A 591 -11.63 -20.67 6.93
C GLY A 591 -12.01 -19.26 6.44
N GLY A 592 -12.82 -18.59 7.26
CA GLY A 592 -13.32 -17.24 7.04
C GLY A 592 -14.66 -17.18 6.30
N HIS A 593 -15.55 -16.32 6.79
CA HIS A 593 -16.84 -16.02 6.18
C HIS A 593 -16.84 -14.58 5.65
N PHE A 594 -16.67 -14.43 4.34
CA PHE A 594 -16.58 -13.15 3.66
C PHE A 594 -17.94 -12.74 3.10
N THR A 595 -18.32 -11.49 3.33
CA THR A 595 -19.50 -10.87 2.73
C THR A 595 -19.07 -9.59 2.02
N THR A 596 -19.21 -9.57 0.70
CA THR A 596 -19.02 -8.36 -0.11
C THR A 596 -20.32 -7.59 -0.18
N ILE A 597 -20.29 -6.31 0.20
CA ILE A 597 -21.34 -5.34 -0.11
C ILE A 597 -21.00 -4.77 -1.48
N ALA A 598 -21.76 -5.19 -2.50
CA ALA A 598 -21.43 -4.89 -3.89
C ALA A 598 -21.44 -3.38 -4.18
N ASN A 599 -20.53 -2.98 -5.07
CA ASN A 599 -20.49 -1.63 -5.63
C ASN A 599 -21.84 -1.25 -6.27
N GLN A 600 -22.16 0.05 -6.28
CA GLN A 600 -23.38 0.61 -6.87
C GLN A 600 -23.08 1.43 -8.13
N GLU A 601 -21.95 1.18 -8.79
CA GLU A 601 -21.52 1.96 -9.95
C GLU A 601 -22.43 1.70 -11.17
N GLU A 602 -22.46 2.62 -12.12
CA GLU A 602 -23.06 2.35 -13.43
C GLU A 602 -22.34 1.20 -14.13
N SER A 603 -23.09 0.37 -14.84
CA SER A 603 -22.54 -0.79 -15.55
C SER A 603 -21.64 -0.39 -16.72
N LYS A 604 -20.35 -0.32 -16.43
CA LYS A 604 -19.22 -0.08 -17.34
C LYS A 604 -18.10 -1.06 -17.01
N TYR A 605 -17.15 -1.26 -17.94
CA TYR A 605 -16.00 -2.17 -17.77
C TYR A 605 -14.93 -1.63 -16.78
N ASN A 606 -15.35 -1.15 -15.62
CA ASN A 606 -14.52 -0.65 -14.53
C ASN A 606 -14.35 -1.74 -13.47
N TYR A 607 -13.53 -2.76 -13.77
CA TYR A 607 -13.44 -3.93 -12.90
C TYR A 607 -12.95 -3.62 -11.48
N TYR A 608 -13.60 -4.22 -10.48
CA TYR A 608 -13.19 -4.22 -9.08
C TYR A 608 -12.36 -5.45 -8.79
N SER A 609 -11.19 -5.25 -8.20
CA SER A 609 -10.24 -6.28 -7.78
C SER A 609 -10.23 -6.48 -6.27
N ARG A 610 -11.28 -6.04 -5.56
CA ARG A 610 -11.43 -6.11 -4.09
C ARG A 610 -11.59 -7.56 -3.59
N ASN A 611 -10.52 -8.34 -3.69
CA ASN A 611 -10.55 -9.80 -3.65
C ASN A 611 -9.39 -10.42 -2.85
N ILE A 612 -9.34 -11.76 -2.83
CA ILE A 612 -8.15 -12.55 -2.50
C ILE A 612 -7.40 -12.86 -3.80
N SER A 613 -6.35 -12.08 -4.08
CA SER A 613 -5.48 -12.26 -5.23
C SER A 613 -4.29 -13.16 -4.87
N ILE A 614 -4.19 -14.29 -5.56
CA ILE A 614 -3.14 -15.30 -5.41
C ILE A 614 -2.13 -15.16 -6.55
N GLN A 615 -0.98 -14.58 -6.22
CA GLN A 615 0.16 -14.34 -7.12
C GLN A 615 1.42 -15.09 -6.65
N ARG A 616 1.21 -16.24 -6.01
CA ARG A 616 2.24 -17.13 -5.46
C ARG A 616 1.90 -18.57 -5.83
N SER A 617 2.93 -19.34 -6.21
CA SER A 617 2.78 -20.77 -6.47
C SER A 617 2.74 -21.58 -5.17
N ASN A 618 2.27 -22.83 -5.22
CA ASN A 618 2.13 -23.72 -4.06
C ASN A 618 1.27 -23.09 -2.94
N VAL A 619 -0.01 -22.87 -3.24
CA VAL A 619 -1.00 -22.29 -2.32
C VAL A 619 -2.22 -23.21 -2.21
N MET A 620 -2.70 -23.39 -0.98
CA MET A 620 -3.97 -24.07 -0.70
C MET A 620 -4.93 -23.12 0.00
N ILE A 621 -6.13 -22.96 -0.56
CA ILE A 621 -7.28 -22.36 0.12
C ILE A 621 -8.23 -23.49 0.52
N ASP A 622 -8.65 -23.54 1.78
CA ASP A 622 -9.55 -24.56 2.32
C ASP A 622 -10.68 -23.93 3.15
N SER A 623 -11.91 -24.40 2.95
CA SER A 623 -13.05 -24.15 3.84
C SER A 623 -13.44 -22.67 3.99
N LEU A 624 -13.20 -21.87 2.96
CA LEU A 624 -13.64 -20.47 2.88
C LEU A 624 -15.12 -20.37 2.43
N GLU A 625 -15.82 -19.35 2.89
CA GLU A 625 -17.16 -18.98 2.39
C GLU A 625 -17.18 -17.52 1.92
N HIS A 626 -17.70 -17.28 0.72
CA HIS A 626 -17.94 -15.94 0.17
C HIS A 626 -19.41 -15.74 -0.21
N ARG A 627 -19.98 -14.64 0.26
CA ARG A 627 -21.33 -14.17 0.01
C ARG A 627 -21.33 -12.76 -0.55
N ILE A 628 -22.34 -12.46 -1.36
CA ILE A 628 -22.53 -11.13 -1.95
C ILE A 628 -23.90 -10.62 -1.51
N ILE A 629 -23.95 -9.35 -1.10
CA ILE A 629 -25.18 -8.61 -0.82
C ILE A 629 -25.15 -7.24 -1.50
N GLY A 630 -26.31 -6.60 -1.59
CA GLY A 630 -26.40 -5.22 -2.09
C GLY A 630 -26.41 -5.08 -3.61
N GLU A 631 -26.35 -6.15 -4.41
CA GLU A 631 -26.45 -6.03 -5.88
C GLU A 631 -27.83 -5.47 -6.30
N GLY A 632 -27.83 -4.30 -6.95
CA GLY A 632 -29.01 -3.65 -7.52
C GLY A 632 -29.34 -4.10 -8.94
N ASP A 633 -29.88 -3.17 -9.73
CA ASP A 633 -30.15 -3.34 -11.17
C ASP A 633 -28.95 -2.96 -12.05
N HIS A 634 -27.97 -2.26 -11.46
CA HIS A 634 -26.70 -1.89 -12.07
C HIS A 634 -25.54 -2.21 -11.11
N GLY A 635 -24.33 -2.24 -11.67
CA GLY A 635 -23.08 -2.51 -10.98
C GLY A 635 -21.91 -2.65 -11.96
N ALA A 636 -20.72 -2.29 -11.50
CA ALA A 636 -19.46 -2.57 -12.19
C ALA A 636 -19.00 -4.03 -11.94
N PRO A 637 -18.23 -4.63 -12.86
CA PRO A 637 -17.90 -6.05 -12.80
C PRO A 637 -16.77 -6.35 -11.82
N TYR A 638 -16.71 -7.59 -11.34
CA TYR A 638 -15.65 -8.06 -10.45
C TYR A 638 -14.63 -8.96 -11.15
N ASN A 639 -13.35 -8.81 -10.75
CA ASN A 639 -12.23 -9.64 -11.17
C ASN A 639 -12.06 -10.88 -10.27
N GLY A 640 -13.16 -11.55 -9.91
CA GLY A 640 -13.15 -12.72 -9.02
C GLY A 640 -12.85 -12.38 -7.57
N PHE A 641 -13.64 -12.87 -6.61
CA PHE A 641 -13.24 -12.89 -5.20
C PHE A 641 -12.04 -13.82 -4.96
N ILE A 642 -11.99 -14.95 -5.67
CA ILE A 642 -10.78 -15.76 -5.80
C ILE A 642 -10.14 -15.45 -7.15
N ASN A 643 -9.02 -14.73 -7.12
CA ASN A 643 -8.27 -14.37 -8.32
C ASN A 643 -6.91 -15.04 -8.30
N ILE A 644 -6.70 -16.02 -9.18
CA ILE A 644 -5.44 -16.75 -9.28
C ILE A 644 -4.71 -16.24 -10.51
N SER A 645 -3.51 -15.68 -10.35
CA SER A 645 -2.73 -15.23 -11.50
C SER A 645 -1.23 -15.39 -11.36
N LYS A 646 -0.56 -15.68 -12.49
CA LYS A 646 0.90 -15.86 -12.56
C LYS A 646 1.41 -16.86 -11.51
N ALA A 647 0.68 -17.96 -11.32
CA ALA A 647 0.94 -18.93 -10.26
C ALA A 647 0.78 -20.37 -10.76
N ALA A 648 1.45 -21.30 -10.10
CA ALA A 648 1.30 -22.73 -10.33
C ALA A 648 0.96 -23.49 -9.05
N PHE A 649 0.30 -24.65 -9.19
CA PHE A 649 -0.01 -25.55 -8.07
C PHE A 649 -0.88 -24.86 -7.00
N VAL A 650 -2.01 -24.31 -7.44
CA VAL A 650 -2.99 -23.68 -6.54
C VAL A 650 -4.20 -24.59 -6.39
N THR A 651 -4.56 -24.92 -5.16
CA THR A 651 -5.76 -25.72 -4.86
C THR A 651 -6.74 -24.91 -4.02
N VAL A 652 -7.98 -24.78 -4.49
CA VAL A 652 -9.10 -24.22 -3.73
C VAL A 652 -10.04 -25.37 -3.42
N LYS A 653 -10.33 -25.63 -2.14
CA LYS A 653 -11.16 -26.77 -1.75
C LYS A 653 -12.14 -26.48 -0.63
N ASN A 654 -13.24 -27.23 -0.62
CA ASN A 654 -14.32 -27.11 0.37
C ASN A 654 -14.89 -25.68 0.47
N THR A 655 -14.83 -24.92 -0.62
CA THR A 655 -15.16 -23.49 -0.64
C THR A 655 -16.58 -23.25 -1.13
N ILE A 656 -17.26 -22.30 -0.49
CA ILE A 656 -18.58 -21.82 -0.89
C ILE A 656 -18.42 -20.43 -1.50
N LEU A 657 -18.98 -20.22 -2.69
CA LEU A 657 -18.84 -18.98 -3.47
C LEU A 657 -20.21 -18.51 -3.98
N THR A 658 -20.35 -17.26 -4.39
CA THR A 658 -21.65 -16.68 -4.79
C THR A 658 -21.54 -16.11 -6.20
N GLY A 659 -22.42 -16.54 -7.12
CA GLY A 659 -22.46 -15.96 -8.45
C GLY A 659 -22.99 -14.52 -8.41
N HIS A 660 -22.43 -13.63 -9.23
CA HIS A 660 -22.89 -12.25 -9.39
C HIS A 660 -24.06 -12.13 -10.37
N LYS A 661 -24.94 -11.15 -10.16
CA LYS A 661 -26.01 -10.80 -11.11
C LYS A 661 -25.43 -10.43 -12.48
N THR A 662 -26.21 -10.71 -13.53
CA THR A 662 -25.87 -10.29 -14.89
C THR A 662 -26.21 -8.81 -15.08
N PHE A 663 -25.19 -8.00 -15.35
CA PHE A 663 -25.37 -6.59 -15.74
C PHE A 663 -25.27 -6.43 -17.26
N SER A 664 -25.77 -5.31 -17.77
CA SER A 664 -25.69 -4.95 -19.20
C SER A 664 -25.04 -3.59 -19.40
N THR A 665 -24.30 -3.44 -20.50
CA THR A 665 -23.64 -2.19 -20.92
C THR A 665 -23.70 -2.05 -22.45
N ILE A 666 -23.09 -1.00 -23.00
CA ILE A 666 -22.96 -0.82 -24.45
C ILE A 666 -21.61 -1.37 -24.92
N GLY A 667 -21.64 -2.34 -25.83
CA GLY A 667 -20.45 -2.95 -26.41
C GLY A 667 -19.74 -2.03 -27.40
N ALA A 668 -18.54 -2.45 -27.84
CA ALA A 668 -17.72 -1.69 -28.80
C ALA A 668 -18.43 -1.42 -30.14
N ALA A 669 -19.40 -2.25 -30.51
CA ALA A 669 -20.25 -2.07 -31.69
C ALA A 669 -21.46 -1.12 -31.47
N GLY A 670 -21.54 -0.42 -30.34
CA GLY A 670 -22.61 0.54 -30.02
C GLY A 670 -23.97 -0.10 -29.70
N LYS A 671 -24.00 -1.40 -29.42
CA LYS A 671 -25.23 -2.16 -29.08
C LYS A 671 -25.16 -2.75 -27.67
N PRO A 672 -26.29 -3.01 -27.00
CA PRO A 672 -26.30 -3.63 -25.69
C PRO A 672 -25.58 -4.98 -25.67
N VAL A 673 -24.77 -5.19 -24.64
CA VAL A 673 -24.07 -6.44 -24.33
C VAL A 673 -24.16 -6.74 -22.85
N THR A 674 -24.23 -8.02 -22.51
CA THR A 674 -24.10 -8.48 -21.13
C THR A 674 -22.64 -8.40 -20.68
N MET A 675 -22.42 -8.02 -19.42
CA MET A 675 -21.10 -7.77 -18.85
C MET A 675 -20.67 -8.89 -17.92
N GLY A 676 -19.41 -9.34 -18.08
CA GLY A 676 -18.89 -10.42 -17.28
C GLY A 676 -18.42 -9.97 -15.91
N THR A 677 -19.02 -10.56 -14.88
CA THR A 677 -18.65 -10.37 -13.48
C THR A 677 -18.49 -11.74 -12.83
N TYR A 678 -17.36 -11.94 -12.15
CA TYR A 678 -16.91 -13.26 -11.71
C TYR A 678 -16.67 -13.29 -10.22
N ASP A 679 -16.89 -14.45 -9.62
CA ASP A 679 -16.42 -14.76 -8.27
C ASP A 679 -15.11 -15.57 -8.29
N ILE A 680 -14.82 -16.22 -9.42
CA ILE A 680 -13.58 -16.95 -9.68
C ILE A 680 -12.95 -16.45 -10.97
N ILE A 681 -11.67 -16.08 -10.91
CA ILE A 681 -10.87 -15.88 -12.12
C ILE A 681 -9.52 -16.59 -12.03
N VAL A 682 -9.13 -17.25 -13.11
CA VAL A 682 -7.82 -17.91 -13.24
C VAL A 682 -7.12 -17.38 -14.49
N ASN A 683 -6.02 -16.67 -14.32
CA ASN A 683 -5.37 -15.97 -15.41
C ASN A 683 -3.86 -16.21 -15.42
N ARG A 684 -3.32 -16.80 -16.50
CA ARG A 684 -1.89 -17.11 -16.62
C ARG A 684 -1.41 -18.01 -15.48
N SER A 685 -2.09 -19.14 -15.28
CA SER A 685 -1.77 -20.07 -14.18
C SER A 685 -1.81 -21.53 -14.60
N LEU A 686 -1.03 -22.36 -13.91
CA LEU A 686 -0.84 -23.78 -14.25
C LEU A 686 -1.22 -24.69 -13.08
N ASN A 687 -1.78 -25.86 -13.37
CA ASN A 687 -2.09 -26.88 -12.36
C ASN A 687 -2.98 -26.30 -11.24
N VAL A 688 -4.11 -25.70 -11.63
CA VAL A 688 -5.07 -25.08 -10.71
C VAL A 688 -6.25 -26.03 -10.50
N SER A 689 -6.56 -26.33 -9.25
CA SER A 689 -7.61 -27.29 -8.87
C SER A 689 -8.69 -26.64 -8.01
N PHE A 690 -9.94 -26.87 -8.36
CA PHE A 690 -11.11 -26.60 -7.52
C PHE A 690 -11.71 -27.94 -7.10
N ILE A 691 -11.78 -28.19 -5.79
CA ILE A 691 -12.18 -29.49 -5.23
C ILE A 691 -13.30 -29.30 -4.21
N ASN A 692 -14.45 -29.94 -4.43
CA ASN A 692 -15.59 -29.83 -3.50
C ASN A 692 -16.04 -28.36 -3.29
N CYS A 693 -16.04 -27.56 -4.36
CA CYS A 693 -16.50 -26.18 -4.33
C CYS A 693 -17.95 -26.06 -4.80
N LYS A 694 -18.74 -25.20 -4.17
CA LYS A 694 -20.16 -25.02 -4.51
C LYS A 694 -20.59 -23.56 -4.56
N GLN A 695 -21.59 -23.30 -5.38
CA GLN A 695 -22.24 -22.00 -5.47
C GLN A 695 -23.39 -21.89 -4.43
N THR A 696 -23.61 -20.69 -3.88
CA THR A 696 -24.72 -20.43 -2.93
C THR A 696 -26.07 -20.25 -3.60
N ASN A 697 -26.11 -19.53 -4.74
CA ASN A 697 -27.30 -19.32 -5.54
C ASN A 697 -27.50 -20.46 -6.55
N ASP A 698 -28.74 -20.57 -7.07
CA ASP A 698 -29.13 -21.62 -8.01
C ASP A 698 -28.24 -21.60 -9.26
N ILE A 699 -27.59 -22.73 -9.55
CA ILE A 699 -26.69 -22.87 -10.69
C ILE A 699 -27.43 -22.81 -12.02
N ASP A 700 -28.75 -23.05 -12.03
CA ASP A 700 -29.61 -23.01 -13.21
C ASP A 700 -30.27 -21.62 -13.43
N ASP A 701 -30.08 -20.66 -12.52
CA ASP A 701 -30.65 -19.31 -12.63
C ASP A 701 -29.83 -18.42 -13.58
N SER A 702 -30.42 -18.12 -14.74
CA SER A 702 -29.80 -17.30 -15.79
C SER A 702 -29.83 -15.80 -15.52
N THR A 703 -30.39 -15.34 -14.40
CA THR A 703 -30.24 -13.95 -13.96
C THR A 703 -28.83 -13.66 -13.45
N TYR A 704 -28.05 -14.70 -13.10
CA TYR A 704 -26.64 -14.62 -12.70
C TYR A 704 -25.71 -14.93 -13.89
N TRP A 705 -24.55 -14.27 -13.96
CA TRP A 705 -23.67 -14.33 -15.15
C TRP A 705 -22.98 -15.69 -15.34
N GLY A 706 -22.56 -16.29 -14.22
CA GLY A 706 -21.72 -17.48 -14.21
C GLY A 706 -20.41 -17.24 -13.47
N ILE A 707 -20.06 -18.20 -12.62
CA ILE A 707 -19.16 -17.95 -11.49
C ILE A 707 -17.68 -17.78 -11.86
N MET A 708 -17.22 -18.43 -12.94
CA MET A 708 -15.79 -18.55 -13.25
C MET A 708 -15.43 -18.05 -14.64
N GLY A 709 -14.35 -17.29 -14.79
CA GLY A 709 -13.63 -17.10 -16.07
C GLY A 709 -12.17 -17.57 -16.01
N SER A 710 -11.59 -18.00 -17.13
CA SER A 710 -10.15 -18.34 -17.17
C SER A 710 -9.44 -17.96 -18.46
N ASN A 711 -8.21 -17.47 -18.35
CA ASN A 711 -7.40 -17.02 -19.49
C ASN A 711 -5.95 -17.53 -19.38
N TYR A 712 -5.32 -17.87 -20.50
CA TYR A 712 -3.91 -18.24 -20.66
C TYR A 712 -3.43 -19.28 -19.63
N SER A 713 -4.28 -20.23 -19.26
CA SER A 713 -4.04 -21.14 -18.14
C SER A 713 -3.94 -22.59 -18.61
N LYS A 714 -3.24 -23.45 -17.87
CA LYS A 714 -3.05 -24.85 -18.26
C LYS A 714 -3.35 -25.82 -17.14
N ASN A 715 -3.86 -26.99 -17.49
CA ASN A 715 -4.16 -28.08 -16.56
C ASN A 715 -5.13 -27.63 -15.45
N LEU A 716 -6.30 -27.14 -15.86
CA LEU A 716 -7.38 -26.80 -14.92
C LEU A 716 -8.15 -28.05 -14.50
N LEU A 717 -8.39 -28.23 -13.20
CA LEU A 717 -9.14 -29.35 -12.65
C LEU A 717 -10.34 -28.88 -11.83
N PHE A 718 -11.53 -29.34 -12.16
CA PHE A 718 -12.74 -29.26 -11.33
C PHE A 718 -13.11 -30.66 -10.86
N ASP A 719 -13.18 -30.88 -9.55
CA ASP A 719 -13.51 -32.18 -8.96
C ASP A 719 -14.55 -32.01 -7.85
N LYS A 720 -15.68 -32.72 -7.92
CA LYS A 720 -16.78 -32.60 -6.92
C LYS A 720 -17.36 -31.20 -6.83
N CYS A 721 -17.34 -30.43 -7.90
CA CYS A 721 -17.85 -29.06 -7.91
C CYS A 721 -19.33 -29.00 -8.28
N THR A 722 -20.08 -28.06 -7.70
CA THR A 722 -21.46 -27.73 -8.09
C THR A 722 -21.55 -26.24 -8.40
N LEU A 723 -21.43 -25.87 -9.67
CA LEU A 723 -21.19 -24.49 -10.10
C LEU A 723 -22.04 -24.15 -11.34
N SER A 724 -22.31 -22.87 -11.58
CA SER A 724 -23.06 -22.43 -12.77
C SER A 724 -22.34 -22.74 -14.09
N ARG A 725 -20.99 -22.74 -14.10
CA ARG A 725 -20.20 -22.97 -15.31
C ARG A 725 -18.75 -23.38 -15.10
N PHE A 726 -18.16 -23.85 -16.20
CA PHE A 726 -16.72 -23.82 -16.48
C PHE A 726 -16.48 -22.97 -17.73
N ASP A 727 -15.60 -21.97 -17.68
CA ASP A 727 -15.31 -21.08 -18.80
C ASP A 727 -13.80 -21.03 -19.09
N ALA A 728 -13.38 -21.72 -20.15
CA ALA A 728 -12.08 -21.54 -20.78
C ALA A 728 -12.19 -20.41 -21.80
N HIS A 729 -11.88 -19.19 -21.36
CA HIS A 729 -12.21 -17.96 -22.08
C HIS A 729 -11.21 -17.65 -23.20
N MET A 730 -9.90 -17.70 -22.93
CA MET A 730 -8.85 -17.52 -23.95
C MET A 730 -7.61 -18.35 -23.61
N GLY A 731 -7.02 -19.04 -24.58
CA GLY A 731 -5.68 -19.65 -24.45
C GLY A 731 -5.53 -20.68 -23.33
N VAL A 732 -6.58 -21.45 -23.05
CA VAL A 732 -6.51 -22.54 -22.08
C VAL A 732 -5.94 -23.80 -22.74
N ALA A 733 -5.05 -24.51 -22.04
CA ALA A 733 -4.50 -25.79 -22.52
C ALA A 733 -4.69 -26.90 -21.49
N ASN A 734 -5.36 -27.97 -21.90
CA ASN A 734 -5.80 -29.08 -21.03
C ASN A 734 -6.75 -28.65 -19.89
N ALA A 735 -7.84 -29.40 -19.76
CA ALA A 735 -8.79 -29.21 -18.68
C ALA A 735 -9.43 -30.54 -18.30
N THR A 736 -9.83 -30.67 -17.04
CA THR A 736 -10.55 -31.84 -16.54
C THR A 736 -11.68 -31.38 -15.63
N ILE A 737 -12.90 -31.83 -15.93
CA ILE A 737 -14.06 -31.70 -15.06
C ILE A 737 -14.45 -33.12 -14.67
N ARG A 738 -14.53 -33.41 -13.37
CA ARG A 738 -14.96 -34.73 -12.91
C ARG A 738 -15.83 -34.68 -11.67
N ASN A 739 -16.69 -35.68 -11.51
CA ASN A 739 -17.57 -35.81 -10.34
C ASN A 739 -18.42 -34.55 -10.07
N SER A 740 -18.71 -33.75 -11.09
CA SER A 740 -19.18 -32.36 -10.93
C SER A 740 -20.54 -32.12 -11.57
N LYS A 741 -21.22 -31.06 -11.15
CA LYS A 741 -22.48 -30.59 -11.69
C LYS A 741 -22.33 -29.15 -12.18
N LEU A 742 -22.60 -28.91 -13.47
CA LEU A 742 -22.56 -27.59 -14.09
C LEU A 742 -23.94 -27.14 -14.55
N GLY A 743 -24.32 -25.92 -14.18
CA GLY A 743 -25.66 -25.34 -14.39
C GLY A 743 -25.91 -24.73 -15.77
N HIS A 744 -26.70 -23.66 -15.82
CA HIS A 744 -27.30 -23.11 -17.05
C HIS A 744 -26.29 -22.65 -18.12
N MET A 745 -25.12 -22.16 -17.70
CA MET A 745 -24.05 -21.74 -18.61
C MET A 745 -23.22 -22.93 -19.10
N GLY A 746 -23.24 -24.05 -18.37
CA GLY A 746 -22.55 -25.29 -18.75
C GLY A 746 -21.05 -25.11 -18.95
N ILE A 747 -20.53 -25.69 -20.03
CA ILE A 747 -19.11 -25.62 -20.41
C ILE A 747 -18.98 -24.66 -21.60
N ASN A 748 -18.28 -23.55 -21.39
CA ASN A 748 -17.83 -22.67 -22.45
C ASN A 748 -16.33 -22.83 -22.61
N ALA A 749 -15.85 -23.06 -23.84
CA ALA A 749 -14.43 -23.35 -24.01
C ALA A 749 -13.86 -22.86 -25.34
N ILE A 750 -12.66 -22.30 -25.25
CA ILE A 750 -11.69 -22.37 -26.33
C ILE A 750 -10.32 -22.76 -25.79
N GLY A 751 -9.52 -23.44 -26.61
CA GLY A 751 -8.21 -23.91 -26.14
C GLY A 751 -7.48 -24.89 -27.03
N THR A 752 -6.63 -25.70 -26.40
CA THR A 752 -5.84 -26.75 -27.02
C THR A 752 -5.59 -27.92 -26.05
N GLY A 753 -5.12 -29.04 -26.57
CA GLY A 753 -4.76 -30.21 -25.78
C GLY A 753 -5.95 -31.10 -25.47
N THR A 754 -5.93 -31.76 -24.31
CA THR A 754 -6.97 -32.72 -23.92
C THR A 754 -7.95 -32.10 -22.94
N PHE A 755 -9.24 -32.05 -23.31
CA PHE A 755 -10.32 -31.76 -22.38
C PHE A 755 -11.03 -33.05 -22.01
N THR A 756 -11.06 -33.36 -20.71
CA THR A 756 -11.77 -34.51 -20.17
C THR A 756 -12.96 -34.06 -19.31
N VAL A 757 -14.14 -34.65 -19.54
CA VAL A 757 -15.34 -34.49 -18.72
C VAL A 757 -15.79 -35.88 -18.29
N GLU A 758 -15.71 -36.19 -16.99
CA GLU A 758 -15.94 -37.55 -16.48
C GLU A 758 -16.91 -37.56 -15.30
N ASN A 759 -17.81 -38.55 -15.24
CA ASN A 759 -18.73 -38.73 -14.11
C ASN A 759 -19.44 -37.43 -13.68
N SER A 760 -19.98 -36.67 -14.64
CA SER A 760 -20.49 -35.31 -14.39
C SER A 760 -21.87 -35.07 -15.00
N GLU A 761 -22.64 -34.16 -14.40
CA GLU A 761 -23.93 -33.71 -14.89
C GLU A 761 -23.80 -32.29 -15.48
N ILE A 762 -24.13 -32.12 -16.76
CA ILE A 762 -24.04 -30.83 -17.47
C ILE A 762 -25.46 -30.40 -17.86
N ARG A 763 -25.81 -29.14 -17.52
CA ARG A 763 -27.18 -28.63 -17.66
C ARG A 763 -27.30 -27.41 -18.59
N GLY A 764 -26.24 -27.11 -19.32
CA GLY A 764 -26.20 -26.03 -20.30
C GLY A 764 -27.06 -26.31 -21.55
N ARG A 765 -27.13 -25.34 -22.47
CA ARG A 765 -27.80 -25.52 -23.77
C ARG A 765 -27.11 -26.54 -24.68
N SER A 766 -25.81 -26.73 -24.50
CA SER A 766 -25.04 -27.79 -25.12
C SER A 766 -24.18 -28.49 -24.08
N LEU A 767 -23.68 -29.67 -24.40
CA LEU A 767 -22.75 -30.38 -23.53
C LEU A 767 -21.41 -29.62 -23.46
N ILE A 768 -20.92 -29.14 -24.60
CA ILE A 768 -19.77 -28.23 -24.72
C ILE A 768 -20.13 -27.13 -25.71
N ASN A 769 -19.96 -25.88 -25.31
CA ASN A 769 -20.08 -24.71 -26.19
C ASN A 769 -18.68 -24.17 -26.52
N LEU A 770 -18.27 -24.31 -27.77
CA LEU A 770 -17.04 -23.70 -28.28
C LEU A 770 -17.30 -22.22 -28.52
N ARG A 771 -16.54 -21.34 -27.85
CA ARG A 771 -16.86 -19.91 -27.83
C ARG A 771 -16.66 -19.26 -29.20
N SER A 772 -17.75 -18.76 -29.76
CA SER A 772 -17.77 -18.17 -31.11
C SER A 772 -17.08 -16.81 -31.21
N ASP A 773 -17.06 -16.04 -30.13
CA ASP A 773 -16.35 -14.76 -30.07
C ASP A 773 -14.84 -14.91 -30.20
N TYR A 774 -14.32 -16.14 -30.07
CA TYR A 774 -12.93 -16.51 -30.30
C TYR A 774 -12.80 -17.72 -31.25
N GLY A 775 -13.64 -17.78 -32.29
CA GLY A 775 -13.46 -18.69 -33.43
C GLY A 775 -13.84 -20.15 -33.17
N SER A 776 -14.50 -20.42 -32.04
CA SER A 776 -14.96 -21.76 -31.66
C SER A 776 -13.84 -22.81 -31.68
N THR A 777 -12.66 -22.45 -31.14
CA THR A 777 -11.46 -23.27 -31.28
C THR A 777 -11.23 -24.23 -30.11
N TRP A 778 -10.97 -25.51 -30.38
CA TRP A 778 -10.29 -26.43 -29.48
C TRP A 778 -9.35 -27.34 -30.29
N GLU A 779 -8.06 -27.02 -30.34
CA GLU A 779 -7.08 -27.82 -31.07
C GLU A 779 -6.60 -29.00 -30.21
N GLY A 780 -7.21 -30.17 -30.38
CA GLY A 780 -6.82 -31.39 -29.67
C GLY A 780 -7.96 -32.38 -29.51
N LYS A 781 -8.10 -32.94 -28.30
CA LYS A 781 -9.04 -34.03 -28.01
C LYS A 781 -10.09 -33.61 -27.00
N LEU A 782 -11.34 -34.03 -27.22
CA LEU A 782 -12.40 -34.02 -26.21
C LEU A 782 -12.74 -35.45 -25.80
N ILE A 783 -12.80 -35.69 -24.49
CA ILE A 783 -13.14 -36.97 -23.89
C ILE A 783 -14.30 -36.74 -22.92
N ILE A 784 -15.42 -37.41 -23.15
CA ILE A 784 -16.61 -37.36 -22.30
C ILE A 784 -16.90 -38.79 -21.86
N ARG A 785 -16.92 -39.05 -20.56
CA ARG A 785 -17.25 -40.38 -20.02
C ARG A 785 -18.19 -40.35 -18.84
N ASP A 786 -19.10 -41.32 -18.79
CA ASP A 786 -19.97 -41.56 -17.62
C ASP A 786 -20.77 -40.30 -17.22
N CYS A 787 -21.18 -39.50 -18.21
CA CYS A 787 -21.83 -38.21 -17.98
C CYS A 787 -23.34 -38.28 -18.17
N THR A 788 -24.04 -37.34 -17.55
CA THR A 788 -25.44 -37.02 -17.87
C THR A 788 -25.52 -35.61 -18.45
N PHE A 789 -26.14 -35.45 -19.60
CA PHE A 789 -26.43 -34.17 -20.22
C PHE A 789 -27.92 -33.88 -20.14
N ILE A 790 -28.31 -32.77 -19.52
CA ILE A 790 -29.69 -32.32 -19.37
C ILE A 790 -29.82 -30.98 -20.12
N PRO A 791 -30.23 -30.98 -21.39
CA PRO A 791 -30.25 -29.78 -22.22
C PRO A 791 -31.07 -28.65 -21.58
N ASN A 792 -30.49 -27.45 -21.54
CA ASN A 792 -31.15 -26.21 -21.11
C ASN A 792 -31.84 -26.32 -19.73
N GLY A 793 -31.21 -27.02 -18.79
CA GLY A 793 -31.73 -27.24 -17.44
C GLY A 793 -33.02 -28.07 -17.40
N GLY A 794 -33.34 -28.81 -18.46
CA GLY A 794 -34.58 -29.60 -18.59
C GLY A 794 -35.76 -28.83 -19.19
N LYS A 795 -35.54 -27.62 -19.70
CA LYS A 795 -36.54 -26.85 -20.47
C LYS A 795 -36.59 -27.36 -21.92
N SER A 796 -37.73 -27.17 -22.59
CA SER A 796 -37.91 -27.53 -24.01
C SER A 796 -36.80 -26.96 -24.88
N TYR A 797 -36.00 -27.83 -25.51
CA TYR A 797 -34.82 -27.43 -26.26
C TYR A 797 -34.38 -28.47 -27.30
N SER A 798 -33.87 -28.01 -28.45
CA SER A 798 -33.23 -28.89 -29.44
C SER A 798 -31.75 -29.05 -29.11
N ALA A 799 -31.39 -30.21 -28.55
CA ALA A 799 -30.08 -30.43 -27.99
C ALA A 799 -28.98 -30.66 -29.03
N SER A 800 -27.80 -30.11 -28.78
CA SER A 800 -26.56 -30.42 -29.50
C SER A 800 -25.44 -30.72 -28.50
N LEU A 801 -24.59 -31.71 -28.77
CA LEU A 801 -23.47 -32.01 -27.88
C LEU A 801 -22.41 -30.90 -27.96
N ILE A 802 -21.89 -30.64 -29.16
CA ILE A 802 -20.88 -29.61 -29.40
C ILE A 802 -21.53 -28.47 -30.18
N ASN A 803 -21.53 -27.28 -29.60
CA ASN A 803 -22.09 -26.08 -30.24
C ASN A 803 -21.02 -25.02 -30.46
N GLY A 804 -21.28 -24.07 -31.34
CA GLY A 804 -20.38 -22.97 -31.67
C GLY A 804 -20.75 -22.31 -32.98
N TYR A 805 -19.91 -21.38 -33.42
CA TYR A 805 -20.06 -20.66 -34.69
C TYR A 805 -18.70 -20.19 -35.20
N ASN A 806 -18.43 -20.44 -36.48
CA ASN A 806 -17.28 -19.90 -37.21
C ASN A 806 -17.56 -19.92 -38.72
N SER A 807 -17.69 -18.74 -39.33
CA SER A 807 -17.95 -18.60 -40.76
C SER A 807 -16.70 -18.73 -41.64
N GLY A 808 -15.50 -18.77 -41.05
CA GLY A 808 -14.23 -18.71 -41.76
C GLY A 808 -13.95 -17.36 -42.44
N GLN A 809 -14.69 -16.30 -42.10
CA GLN A 809 -14.53 -14.96 -42.69
C GLN A 809 -13.75 -13.97 -41.81
N HIS A 810 -13.58 -14.27 -40.52
CA HIS A 810 -12.93 -13.40 -39.54
C HIS A 810 -11.53 -13.90 -39.19
N ASP A 811 -10.56 -12.99 -39.13
CA ASP A 811 -9.21 -13.30 -38.66
C ASP A 811 -9.14 -13.22 -37.13
N PHE A 812 -9.04 -14.37 -36.46
CA PHE A 812 -8.87 -14.42 -35.00
C PHE A 812 -7.40 -14.23 -34.56
N GLY A 813 -6.47 -14.07 -35.51
CA GLY A 813 -5.03 -14.03 -35.32
C GLY A 813 -4.39 -15.42 -35.23
N TYR A 814 -5.17 -16.50 -35.40
CA TYR A 814 -4.71 -17.89 -35.38
C TYR A 814 -5.66 -18.81 -36.18
N THR A 815 -5.14 -19.95 -36.63
CA THR A 815 -5.95 -21.01 -37.22
C THR A 815 -6.91 -21.58 -36.19
N CYS A 816 -8.20 -21.58 -36.52
CA CYS A 816 -9.23 -22.13 -35.65
C CYS A 816 -9.42 -23.62 -35.93
N TYR A 817 -9.57 -24.41 -34.88
CA TYR A 817 -9.72 -25.87 -34.95
C TYR A 817 -10.96 -26.30 -34.18
N MET A 818 -11.76 -27.20 -34.72
CA MET A 818 -12.57 -28.08 -33.89
C MET A 818 -11.68 -29.15 -33.26
N PRO A 819 -12.12 -29.81 -32.18
CA PRO A 819 -11.43 -30.97 -31.65
C PRO A 819 -11.18 -31.99 -32.77
N GLU A 820 -9.93 -32.40 -32.95
CA GLU A 820 -9.56 -33.37 -33.97
C GLU A 820 -10.26 -34.72 -33.73
N GLN A 821 -10.32 -35.12 -32.46
CA GLN A 821 -10.95 -36.36 -32.01
C GLN A 821 -11.91 -36.08 -30.84
N ILE A 822 -13.12 -36.61 -30.93
CA ILE A 822 -14.13 -36.57 -29.87
C ILE A 822 -14.46 -38.01 -29.47
N ILE A 823 -14.34 -38.31 -28.18
CA ILE A 823 -14.64 -39.62 -27.61
C ILE A 823 -15.77 -39.43 -26.59
N VAL A 824 -16.89 -40.10 -26.81
CA VAL A 824 -18.06 -40.09 -25.91
C VAL A 824 -18.36 -41.52 -25.50
N GLU A 825 -18.23 -41.83 -24.21
CA GLU A 825 -18.49 -43.15 -23.65
C GLU A 825 -19.50 -43.04 -22.50
N ASN A 826 -20.53 -43.89 -22.48
CA ASN A 826 -21.51 -43.94 -21.39
C ASN A 826 -22.18 -42.59 -21.10
N LEU A 827 -22.62 -41.88 -22.15
CA LEU A 827 -23.35 -40.61 -22.02
C LEU A 827 -24.86 -40.87 -22.01
N LYS A 828 -25.56 -40.37 -20.98
CA LYS A 828 -27.02 -40.26 -20.96
C LYS A 828 -27.43 -38.84 -21.34
N ILE A 829 -28.30 -38.68 -22.33
CA ILE A 829 -28.91 -37.41 -22.71
C ILE A 829 -30.36 -37.43 -22.23
N ASP A 830 -30.71 -36.53 -21.31
CA ASP A 830 -32.08 -36.33 -20.84
C ASP A 830 -32.77 -35.25 -21.68
N ASP A 831 -33.06 -35.61 -22.92
CA ASP A 831 -33.82 -34.82 -23.90
C ASP A 831 -35.34 -35.07 -23.77
N SER A 832 -35.84 -35.48 -22.61
CA SER A 832 -37.26 -35.80 -22.39
C SER A 832 -38.20 -34.62 -22.65
N ASN A 833 -37.72 -33.39 -22.46
CA ASN A 833 -38.45 -32.17 -22.78
C ASN A 833 -37.93 -31.59 -24.10
N HIS A 834 -38.44 -32.11 -25.22
CA HIS A 834 -38.04 -31.70 -26.57
C HIS A 834 -39.20 -31.05 -27.35
N PRO A 835 -38.93 -30.24 -28.39
CA PRO A 835 -39.95 -29.72 -29.31
C PRO A 835 -40.69 -30.82 -30.09
N GLU A 836 -41.86 -30.52 -30.68
CA GLU A 836 -42.70 -31.49 -31.41
C GLU A 836 -42.00 -32.10 -32.64
N ASP A 837 -41.17 -31.32 -33.34
CA ASP A 837 -40.45 -31.71 -34.57
C ASP A 837 -39.05 -32.28 -34.31
N TYR A 838 -38.74 -32.59 -33.05
CA TYR A 838 -37.41 -33.01 -32.62
C TYR A 838 -36.97 -34.34 -33.24
N GLN A 839 -35.92 -34.29 -34.06
CA GLN A 839 -35.32 -35.46 -34.73
C GLN A 839 -34.18 -36.11 -33.91
N GLY A 840 -34.12 -35.85 -32.61
CA GLY A 840 -33.01 -36.26 -31.76
C GLY A 840 -31.84 -35.27 -31.72
N PRO A 841 -30.90 -35.47 -30.78
CA PRO A 841 -29.81 -34.55 -30.52
C PRO A 841 -28.76 -34.57 -31.64
N ALA A 842 -28.21 -33.41 -31.98
CA ALA A 842 -27.09 -33.32 -32.91
C ALA A 842 -25.74 -33.53 -32.19
N ILE A 843 -24.78 -34.20 -32.83
CA ILE A 843 -23.39 -34.22 -32.36
C ILE A 843 -22.80 -32.80 -32.47
N PHE A 844 -23.00 -32.16 -33.61
CA PHE A 844 -22.56 -30.78 -33.87
C PHE A 844 -23.76 -29.88 -34.16
N GLY A 845 -23.82 -28.72 -33.49
CA GLY A 845 -24.70 -27.62 -33.90
C GLY A 845 -24.37 -27.11 -35.31
N ASN A 846 -25.15 -26.15 -35.80
CA ASN A 846 -24.86 -25.51 -37.09
C ASN A 846 -23.81 -24.40 -36.93
N PHE A 847 -22.54 -24.74 -37.13
CA PHE A 847 -21.42 -23.80 -36.95
C PHE A 847 -21.34 -22.73 -38.05
N ASN A 848 -21.91 -22.99 -39.22
CA ASN A 848 -21.98 -22.04 -40.32
C ASN A 848 -23.15 -22.40 -41.25
N SER A 849 -24.25 -21.67 -41.14
CA SER A 849 -25.46 -21.93 -41.95
C SER A 849 -25.30 -21.63 -43.44
N GLU A 850 -24.25 -20.91 -43.84
CA GLU A 850 -24.00 -20.53 -45.23
C GLU A 850 -23.15 -21.57 -45.98
N ARG A 851 -22.42 -22.43 -45.26
CA ARG A 851 -21.58 -23.48 -45.84
C ARG A 851 -22.41 -24.74 -46.13
N ILE A 852 -23.21 -24.67 -47.21
CA ILE A 852 -24.10 -25.76 -47.64
C ILE A 852 -23.58 -26.56 -48.86
N ASP A 853 -22.54 -26.06 -49.54
CA ASP A 853 -21.89 -26.71 -50.67
C ASP A 853 -20.38 -26.34 -50.76
N GLU A 854 -19.69 -26.77 -51.82
CA GLU A 854 -18.26 -26.51 -52.04
C GLU A 854 -17.96 -25.09 -52.52
N THR A 855 -18.98 -24.32 -52.89
CA THR A 855 -18.81 -22.96 -53.42
C THR A 855 -18.53 -21.94 -52.33
N TYR A 856 -18.89 -22.24 -51.07
CA TYR A 856 -18.59 -21.38 -49.93
C TYR A 856 -17.08 -21.38 -49.63
N GLN A 857 -16.43 -20.23 -49.78
CA GLN A 857 -15.00 -20.06 -49.55
C GLN A 857 -14.71 -19.38 -48.21
N GLU A 858 -13.95 -20.06 -47.37
CA GLU A 858 -13.42 -19.52 -46.11
C GLU A 858 -12.13 -18.73 -46.39
N LYS A 859 -12.10 -17.44 -46.01
CA LYS A 859 -10.86 -16.62 -46.08
C LYS A 859 -9.83 -17.07 -45.06
N PHE A 860 -10.30 -17.52 -43.90
CA PHE A 860 -9.52 -18.05 -42.79
C PHE A 860 -10.06 -19.45 -42.48
N PRO A 861 -9.44 -20.51 -43.04
CA PRO A 861 -9.99 -21.87 -42.95
C PRO A 861 -10.25 -22.34 -41.53
N TYR A 862 -11.41 -22.96 -41.31
CA TYR A 862 -11.78 -23.58 -40.04
C TYR A 862 -11.58 -25.10 -40.12
N VAL A 863 -10.60 -25.61 -39.36
CA VAL A 863 -10.22 -27.02 -39.41
C VAL A 863 -11.22 -27.85 -38.62
N LEU A 864 -11.95 -28.75 -39.29
CA LEU A 864 -13.04 -29.52 -38.68
C LEU A 864 -12.54 -30.80 -37.99
N THR A 865 -13.41 -31.34 -37.13
CA THR A 865 -13.20 -32.64 -36.47
C THR A 865 -12.98 -33.74 -37.50
N LYS A 866 -12.02 -34.65 -37.23
CA LYS A 866 -11.76 -35.80 -38.10
C LYS A 866 -12.59 -37.00 -37.71
N GLU A 867 -12.66 -37.30 -36.41
CA GLU A 867 -13.28 -38.51 -35.90
C GLU A 867 -14.09 -38.28 -34.62
N VAL A 868 -15.28 -38.89 -34.58
CA VAL A 868 -16.12 -39.00 -33.39
C VAL A 868 -16.31 -40.48 -33.08
N THR A 869 -16.05 -40.88 -31.84
CA THR A 869 -16.36 -42.22 -31.34
C THR A 869 -17.45 -42.13 -30.29
N LEU A 870 -18.59 -42.78 -30.55
CA LEU A 870 -19.72 -42.90 -29.64
C LEU A 870 -19.81 -44.34 -29.15
N LYS A 871 -19.76 -44.54 -27.83
CA LYS A 871 -19.90 -45.85 -27.19
C LYS A 871 -20.94 -45.76 -26.09
N ASN A 872 -22.01 -46.56 -26.19
CA ASN A 872 -23.08 -46.58 -25.18
C ASN A 872 -23.64 -45.17 -24.87
N VAL A 873 -24.12 -44.47 -25.91
CA VAL A 873 -24.79 -43.16 -25.78
C VAL A 873 -26.30 -43.38 -25.87
N THR A 874 -27.04 -42.87 -24.89
CA THR A 874 -28.50 -43.07 -24.78
C THR A 874 -29.24 -41.75 -24.69
N THR A 875 -30.46 -41.72 -25.23
CA THR A 875 -31.40 -40.58 -25.16
C THR A 875 -32.64 -40.99 -24.41
N SER A 876 -33.27 -40.04 -23.71
CA SER A 876 -34.53 -40.29 -22.99
C SER A 876 -35.74 -40.22 -23.93
N SER A 877 -35.62 -39.47 -25.04
CA SER A 877 -36.59 -39.46 -26.14
C SER A 877 -36.62 -40.77 -26.94
N GLY A 878 -35.55 -41.58 -26.88
CA GLY A 878 -35.36 -42.76 -27.73
C GLY A 878 -34.88 -42.44 -29.15
N ASN A 879 -34.72 -41.16 -29.51
CA ASN A 879 -34.19 -40.75 -30.81
C ASN A 879 -32.69 -41.00 -30.93
N GLU A 880 -32.22 -41.30 -32.14
CA GLU A 880 -30.79 -41.42 -32.41
C GLU A 880 -30.10 -40.06 -32.50
N LEU A 881 -28.81 -40.02 -32.19
CA LEU A 881 -27.99 -38.83 -32.42
C LEU A 881 -27.80 -38.59 -33.92
N ARG A 882 -28.01 -37.36 -34.38
CA ARG A 882 -27.70 -36.91 -35.75
C ARG A 882 -26.31 -36.30 -35.82
N VAL A 883 -25.73 -36.19 -37.02
CA VAL A 883 -24.41 -35.56 -37.17
C VAL A 883 -24.53 -34.06 -36.95
N SER A 884 -25.37 -33.38 -37.73
CA SER A 884 -25.67 -31.94 -37.60
C SER A 884 -26.99 -31.61 -38.33
N ASP A 885 -27.47 -30.37 -38.17
CA ASP A 885 -28.46 -29.79 -39.10
C ASP A 885 -27.78 -29.27 -40.39
N ASN A 886 -26.45 -29.15 -40.39
CA ASN A 886 -25.64 -28.85 -41.59
C ASN A 886 -24.79 -30.06 -41.97
N ASP A 887 -25.39 -31.02 -42.66
CA ASP A 887 -24.72 -32.25 -43.09
C ASP A 887 -23.53 -32.00 -44.01
N TRP A 888 -23.58 -30.97 -44.85
CA TRP A 888 -22.51 -30.70 -45.81
C TRP A 888 -21.19 -30.32 -45.12
N MET A 889 -21.25 -29.44 -44.13
CA MET A 889 -20.06 -29.02 -43.38
C MET A 889 -19.36 -30.23 -42.73
N PHE A 890 -20.13 -31.19 -42.22
CA PHE A 890 -19.62 -32.34 -41.48
C PHE A 890 -19.59 -33.67 -42.28
N LYS A 891 -19.79 -33.63 -43.61
CA LYS A 891 -19.88 -34.83 -44.46
C LYS A 891 -18.65 -35.74 -44.43
N ASN A 892 -17.48 -35.18 -44.08
CA ASN A 892 -16.21 -35.90 -44.03
C ASN A 892 -15.83 -36.35 -42.60
N VAL A 893 -16.65 -36.06 -41.59
CA VAL A 893 -16.41 -36.52 -40.22
C VAL A 893 -16.70 -38.00 -40.11
N LYS A 894 -15.72 -38.78 -39.68
CA LYS A 894 -15.90 -40.21 -39.43
C LYS A 894 -16.59 -40.42 -38.08
N VAL A 895 -17.84 -40.91 -38.07
CA VAL A 895 -18.58 -41.23 -36.85
C VAL A 895 -18.61 -42.74 -36.62
N ASN A 896 -17.89 -43.22 -35.61
CA ASN A 896 -17.91 -44.63 -35.20
C ASN A 896 -18.92 -44.81 -34.06
N ARG A 897 -20.00 -45.56 -34.30
CA ARG A 897 -20.98 -45.95 -33.27
C ARG A 897 -20.68 -47.37 -32.80
N LYS A 898 -20.46 -47.57 -31.50
CA LYS A 898 -20.05 -48.83 -30.88
C LYS A 898 -20.97 -49.25 -29.75
#